data_AF-A0A7X3VP80-F1
#
_entry.id   AF-A0A7X3VP80-F1
#
_cell.length_a   1.000
_cell.length_b   1.000
_cell.length_c   1.000
_cell.angle_alpha   90.00
_cell.angle_beta   90.00
_cell.angle_gamma   90.00
#
_symmetry.space_group_name_H-M   'P 1'
#
loop_
_entity.id
_entity.type
_entity.pdbx_description
1 polymer ?
#
loop_
_entity_poly.entity_id
_entity_poly.type
_entity_poly.pdbx_seq_one_letter_code
_entity_poly.pdbx_strand_id
1 'polypeptide(L)'
;MTINQLSEMRKNGLRALIENGWFEGFKRLLTDLYPDNAHFIYELLQNAEDARASKVHFVLNADKLEFEHNGGKLFEIEDVESITNIGSSTKTDDPTNIGEFGIGFKAVFAYTNTPEIESGKFHFRIRDMVVPDTEGLSPGALGARRTRFVFPFDNPKKSPENAVAEIKRNLQELNENTLLFLDNIRQINYNLPDSKKGSLERKKNTDDGNQIEISVKHPESRLPKSTHYLRFTKNVNVQDEDDKSKCRQIAIAFGVDMSKSGHWKIIPLNPGQVCIYFPAVKEPCNLRFHIHAPFASTVARDSVRDCPANDELRDHIADLVAESMHSIRDQGLLDVRFLATLPNNKDNLSSFCDPIRERLIEEFNQTKLTPMKQGGHAPASGCYRGRRDLSDLINDEDLATLLGKCCSQPLWITNPQQRNQQDDNFLSMLDISIWTIEDLVEVLEIFGDITKWLEKKSNAWHQKLYAFLGDFLSSAQSDSVVQERKDQLSKLCIVRCNDKTYRIGSECRFSNDDMKSDPPKDGIQENGFHFVAKGVYSYGKNKSQQEKARKFLDKIGVSEWNVVTEVLDHILPKYRNSTSAIPRKKFNRDFTKIVKAYRTDPQQLREELMTTPLILTKDSRASNLIYLKPDQLHFGVGDTLWRKNSIGIYSAISVTKKVRQFLQKLKIPQWDIVDEIIKTILPKYEWNSSRVPIKEHMSDFKKIALAYNNCGELEKMRLQIKLKATRFILKEGTHGHNPEYCKPNELYFPIDKLRLYFEGNRTYKFVSSEYLDRHVKMFRELRISDKIRIICESKPGTTGDIRLAKQGRYYRRGLKGFDPDIQVDGLKHALMNPSVEKSKIIWEYIVGPYSHCIKGKLLMSSRENFSVHARTLEENEVISDFGHLLMENAWLPNSDGNMHKPSELTLKELHKEFVPDERLGSQLGMKKGADAELAEETGIPVEVIELIRQNPEECSEFFKELQAKKVLEQKEKEIPEQPIEDENTLYDETPVDTSSIPSESLTDVDEKNSSSTAKDSETPEGSGHTNSVGNKSTPPTSSRPSVSVPSSGGNSQGETSHRETRSGNGQHGKEGDNVYALLPEEISETEGSYEGARKQISVNTYERDQTARDKCLQHYGTRCAVCEKDMSEIYGPEAEGLIHVHHLKPLSEIKEGYRVNPIADLRPVCPNCHAVIHRGRPVYKIEEVKGFLEKVRQDG
;
A
#
# COMPACT_ATOMS: atom_id res chain seq x y z
N MET A 1 -12.12 94.51 -33.39
CA MET A 1 -11.33 94.36 -34.63
C MET A 1 -12.25 93.87 -35.76
N THR A 2 -11.91 94.04 -37.03
CA THR A 2 -12.58 93.38 -38.17
C THR A 2 -11.71 92.26 -38.73
N ILE A 3 -12.29 91.30 -39.47
CA ILE A 3 -11.52 90.19 -40.05
C ILE A 3 -10.42 90.67 -41.02
N ASN A 4 -10.65 91.76 -41.76
CA ASN A 4 -9.64 92.35 -42.65
C ASN A 4 -8.51 93.05 -41.86
N GLN A 5 -8.82 93.69 -40.72
CA GLN A 5 -7.79 94.24 -39.82
C GLN A 5 -6.93 93.12 -39.21
N LEU A 6 -7.57 92.03 -38.77
CA LEU A 6 -6.89 90.83 -38.29
C LEU A 6 -6.03 90.19 -39.39
N SER A 7 -6.53 90.13 -40.63
CA SER A 7 -5.77 89.64 -41.80
C SER A 7 -4.47 90.41 -42.00
N GLU A 8 -4.52 91.75 -42.05
CA GLU A 8 -3.31 92.57 -42.18
C GLU A 8 -2.37 92.47 -40.96
N MET A 9 -2.90 92.39 -39.74
CA MET A 9 -2.09 92.14 -38.55
C MET A 9 -1.34 90.80 -38.64
N ARG A 10 -2.04 89.73 -39.06
CA ARG A 10 -1.46 88.38 -39.23
C ARG A 10 -0.45 88.34 -40.38
N LYS A 11 -0.71 88.99 -41.52
CA LYS A 11 0.26 89.10 -42.65
C LYS A 11 1.56 89.78 -42.21
N ASN A 12 1.47 90.86 -41.45
CA ASN A 12 2.66 91.60 -40.99
C ASN A 12 3.45 90.82 -39.93
N GLY A 13 2.78 90.17 -38.97
CA GLY A 13 3.44 89.29 -38.01
C GLY A 13 4.08 88.06 -38.67
N LEU A 14 3.40 87.46 -39.65
CA LEU A 14 3.92 86.34 -40.44
C LEU A 14 5.19 86.72 -41.21
N ARG A 15 5.24 87.91 -41.82
CA ARG A 15 6.45 88.40 -42.52
C ARG A 15 7.66 88.39 -41.58
N ALA A 16 7.52 88.92 -40.36
CA ALA A 16 8.59 88.91 -39.36
C ALA A 16 8.98 87.48 -38.91
N LEU A 17 8.03 86.55 -38.78
CA LEU A 17 8.32 85.15 -38.43
C LEU A 17 9.02 84.37 -39.57
N ILE A 18 8.79 84.75 -40.83
CA ILE A 18 9.49 84.20 -42.00
C ILE A 18 10.91 84.79 -42.09
N GLU A 19 11.06 86.11 -41.97
CA GLU A 19 12.35 86.81 -42.02
C GLU A 19 13.33 86.32 -40.95
N ASN A 20 12.83 85.95 -39.77
CA ASN A 20 13.62 85.37 -38.68
C ASN A 20 13.72 83.82 -38.72
N GLY A 21 13.19 83.16 -39.76
CA GLY A 21 13.25 81.69 -39.94
C GLY A 21 12.37 80.85 -39.01
N TRP A 22 11.78 81.44 -37.97
CA TRP A 22 10.94 80.76 -36.96
C TRP A 22 9.74 80.03 -37.56
N PHE A 23 9.14 80.55 -38.64
CA PHE A 23 7.92 80.00 -39.22
C PHE A 23 8.08 78.57 -39.78
N GLU A 24 9.20 78.27 -40.44
CA GLU A 24 9.48 76.91 -40.93
C GLU A 24 9.87 75.94 -39.80
N GLY A 25 10.52 76.45 -38.74
CA GLY A 25 10.75 75.69 -37.51
C GLY A 25 9.43 75.29 -36.83
N PHE A 26 8.48 76.22 -36.76
CA PHE A 26 7.14 75.97 -36.21
C PHE A 26 6.32 74.98 -37.07
N LYS A 27 6.34 75.11 -38.41
CA LYS A 27 5.74 74.11 -39.32
C LYS A 27 6.31 72.70 -39.09
N ARG A 28 7.63 72.59 -38.95
CA ARG A 28 8.30 71.31 -38.67
C ARG A 28 7.84 70.74 -37.33
N LEU A 29 7.88 71.54 -36.26
CA LEU A 29 7.43 71.13 -34.93
C LEU A 29 5.98 70.62 -34.93
N LEU A 30 5.06 71.30 -35.64
CA LEU A 30 3.67 70.82 -35.80
C LEU A 30 3.57 69.48 -36.54
N THR A 31 4.45 69.24 -37.51
CA THR A 31 4.52 67.96 -38.26
C THR A 31 5.06 66.84 -37.37
N ASP A 32 6.13 67.13 -36.61
CA ASP A 32 6.77 66.18 -35.70
C ASP A 32 5.87 65.83 -34.48
N LEU A 33 4.99 66.74 -34.06
CA LEU A 33 4.02 66.54 -32.96
C LEU A 33 2.76 65.75 -33.36
N TYR A 34 2.34 65.80 -34.63
CA TYR A 34 1.15 65.10 -35.14
C TYR A 34 1.50 64.19 -36.33
N PRO A 35 2.19 63.06 -36.10
CA PRO A 35 2.49 62.10 -37.16
C PRO A 35 1.21 61.59 -37.83
N ASP A 36 1.19 61.66 -39.16
CA ASP A 36 0.05 61.48 -40.07
C ASP A 36 -0.93 60.32 -39.73
N ASN A 37 -2.01 60.65 -38.99
CA ASN A 37 -3.02 59.69 -38.52
C ASN A 37 -4.47 60.26 -38.44
N ALA A 38 -4.74 61.38 -39.10
CA ALA A 38 -6.03 62.12 -39.08
C ALA A 38 -6.61 62.46 -37.68
N HIS A 39 -5.76 62.53 -36.64
CA HIS A 39 -6.17 62.76 -35.24
C HIS A 39 -6.99 64.04 -35.01
N PHE A 40 -6.88 65.03 -35.90
CA PHE A 40 -7.68 66.25 -35.89
C PHE A 40 -9.21 66.01 -35.94
N ILE A 41 -9.68 64.80 -36.31
CA ILE A 41 -11.10 64.43 -36.21
C ILE A 41 -11.62 64.57 -34.77
N TYR A 42 -10.83 64.21 -33.76
CA TYR A 42 -11.22 64.39 -32.35
C TYR A 42 -11.20 65.85 -31.91
N GLU A 43 -10.31 66.68 -32.47
CA GLU A 43 -10.31 68.13 -32.28
C GLU A 43 -11.58 68.78 -32.84
N LEU A 44 -12.03 68.34 -34.03
CA LEU A 44 -13.27 68.81 -34.65
C LEU A 44 -14.51 68.37 -33.85
N LEU A 45 -14.53 67.13 -33.36
CA LEU A 45 -15.57 66.64 -32.45
C LEU A 45 -15.62 67.47 -31.16
N GLN A 46 -14.46 67.82 -30.57
CA GLN A 46 -14.41 68.66 -29.37
C GLN A 46 -14.87 70.10 -29.64
N ASN A 47 -14.43 70.73 -30.73
CA ASN A 47 -14.89 72.07 -31.11
C ASN A 47 -16.43 72.12 -31.27
N ALA A 48 -17.03 71.03 -31.75
CA ALA A 48 -18.48 70.88 -31.81
C ALA A 48 -19.13 70.65 -30.42
N GLU A 49 -18.50 69.88 -29.53
CA GLU A 49 -18.94 69.65 -28.14
C GLU A 49 -18.90 70.94 -27.31
N ASP A 50 -17.81 71.71 -27.38
CA ASP A 50 -17.66 73.05 -26.76
C ASP A 50 -18.73 74.02 -27.28
N ALA A 51 -19.05 73.96 -28.57
CA ALA A 51 -20.14 74.73 -29.19
C ALA A 51 -21.55 74.17 -28.86
N ARG A 52 -21.66 73.15 -28.00
CA ARG A 52 -22.87 72.44 -27.58
C ARG A 52 -23.68 71.87 -28.74
N ALA A 53 -23.01 71.34 -29.75
CA ALA A 53 -23.64 70.59 -30.82
C ALA A 53 -24.25 69.30 -30.27
N SER A 54 -25.38 68.89 -30.83
CA SER A 54 -26.01 67.59 -30.55
C SER A 54 -25.80 66.58 -31.68
N LYS A 55 -25.52 67.07 -32.89
CA LYS A 55 -25.30 66.28 -34.10
C LYS A 55 -24.15 66.87 -34.92
N VAL A 56 -23.30 65.98 -35.43
CA VAL A 56 -22.20 66.31 -36.35
C VAL A 56 -22.26 65.44 -37.60
N HIS A 57 -21.70 65.93 -38.70
CA HIS A 57 -21.59 65.21 -39.96
C HIS A 57 -20.22 65.41 -40.62
N PHE A 58 -19.58 64.31 -41.03
CA PHE A 58 -18.40 64.32 -41.90
C PHE A 58 -18.78 63.87 -43.33
N VAL A 59 -18.21 64.50 -44.34
CA VAL A 59 -18.31 64.08 -45.75
C VAL A 59 -16.91 64.03 -46.35
N LEU A 60 -16.37 62.83 -46.52
CA LEU A 60 -15.08 62.62 -47.17
C LEU A 60 -15.30 62.41 -48.68
N ASN A 61 -14.75 63.31 -49.49
CA ASN A 61 -14.72 63.23 -50.94
C ASN A 61 -13.31 62.83 -51.42
N ALA A 62 -13.06 62.78 -52.73
CA ALA A 62 -11.74 62.48 -53.28
C ALA A 62 -10.74 63.65 -53.15
N ASP A 63 -11.28 64.87 -53.06
CA ASP A 63 -10.57 66.16 -53.15
C ASP A 63 -10.60 66.99 -51.86
N LYS A 64 -11.46 66.62 -50.89
CA LYS A 64 -11.66 67.35 -49.64
C LYS A 64 -12.36 66.52 -48.55
N LEU A 65 -12.20 66.95 -47.30
CA LEU A 65 -13.08 66.61 -46.18
C LEU A 65 -13.98 67.80 -45.83
N GLU A 66 -15.28 67.56 -45.63
CA GLU A 66 -16.21 68.52 -45.03
C GLU A 66 -16.62 68.04 -43.64
N PHE A 67 -16.74 68.97 -42.68
CA PHE A 67 -17.26 68.72 -41.33
C PHE A 67 -18.30 69.78 -40.96
N GLU A 68 -19.49 69.36 -40.55
CA GLU A 68 -20.60 70.27 -40.20
C GLU A 68 -21.20 69.88 -38.83
N HIS A 69 -21.50 70.87 -37.98
CA HIS A 69 -22.15 70.64 -36.69
C HIS A 69 -23.27 71.64 -36.40
N ASN A 70 -24.28 71.20 -35.64
CA ASN A 70 -25.44 72.03 -35.24
C ASN A 70 -25.22 72.77 -33.91
N GLY A 71 -24.00 73.29 -33.70
CA GLY A 71 -23.63 74.02 -32.49
C GLY A 71 -24.51 75.25 -32.25
N GLY A 72 -24.79 75.52 -30.97
CA GLY A 72 -25.50 76.74 -30.54
C GLY A 72 -24.58 77.96 -30.52
N LYS A 73 -23.28 77.77 -30.26
CA LYS A 73 -22.26 78.83 -30.41
C LYS A 73 -21.86 78.95 -31.88
N LEU A 74 -22.08 80.13 -32.46
CA LEU A 74 -21.50 80.55 -33.74
C LEU A 74 -20.18 81.31 -33.46
N PHE A 75 -19.30 81.42 -34.46
CA PHE A 75 -18.05 82.16 -34.30
C PHE A 75 -18.29 83.64 -34.01
N GLU A 76 -17.55 84.18 -33.04
CA GLU A 76 -17.34 85.62 -32.84
C GLU A 76 -15.96 86.05 -33.38
N ILE A 77 -15.61 87.34 -33.40
CA ILE A 77 -14.31 87.77 -34.00
C ILE A 77 -13.13 87.26 -33.16
N GLU A 78 -13.37 87.08 -31.87
CA GLU A 78 -12.51 86.50 -30.85
C GLU A 78 -12.19 85.02 -31.14
N ASP A 79 -13.16 84.25 -31.66
CA ASP A 79 -12.94 82.87 -32.11
C ASP A 79 -12.06 82.83 -33.39
N VAL A 80 -12.30 83.77 -34.31
CA VAL A 80 -11.47 83.94 -35.52
C VAL A 80 -10.05 84.37 -35.18
N GLU A 81 -9.87 85.26 -34.20
CA GLU A 81 -8.56 85.68 -33.70
C GLU A 81 -7.81 84.53 -33.02
N SER A 82 -8.51 83.74 -32.20
CA SER A 82 -7.98 82.57 -31.49
C SER A 82 -7.52 81.47 -32.47
N ILE A 83 -8.38 81.02 -33.37
CA ILE A 83 -8.06 79.93 -34.33
C ILE A 83 -6.92 80.31 -35.31
N THR A 84 -6.72 81.62 -35.53
CA THR A 84 -5.65 82.15 -36.40
C THR A 84 -4.34 82.44 -35.67
N ASN A 85 -4.27 82.34 -34.34
CA ASN A 85 -3.04 82.70 -33.61
C ASN A 85 -1.92 81.63 -33.69
N ILE A 86 -0.73 81.99 -33.19
CA ILE A 86 0.38 81.09 -32.85
C ILE A 86 0.79 81.36 -31.40
N GLY A 87 0.97 80.30 -30.61
CA GLY A 87 1.70 80.34 -29.34
C GLY A 87 1.10 81.17 -28.20
N SER A 88 -0.15 81.63 -28.32
CA SER A 88 -0.82 82.43 -27.28
C SER A 88 -2.35 82.36 -27.42
N SER A 89 -3.00 81.31 -26.89
CA SER A 89 -4.44 81.41 -26.66
C SER A 89 -4.71 82.28 -25.44
N THR A 90 -5.89 82.87 -25.32
CA THR A 90 -6.31 83.64 -24.12
C THR A 90 -6.76 82.72 -22.96
N LYS A 91 -6.34 81.44 -22.97
CA LYS A 91 -6.54 80.44 -21.89
C LYS A 91 -5.20 80.09 -21.20
N THR A 92 -4.36 81.08 -20.89
CA THR A 92 -2.94 80.94 -20.47
C THR A 92 -2.67 80.23 -19.13
N ASP A 93 -3.70 79.85 -18.38
CA ASP A 93 -3.67 79.64 -16.93
C ASP A 93 -4.23 78.25 -16.54
N ASP A 94 -4.03 77.20 -17.35
CA ASP A 94 -4.60 75.86 -17.07
C ASP A 94 -4.10 74.67 -17.93
N PRO A 95 -3.31 73.73 -17.38
CA PRO A 95 -2.93 72.48 -18.06
C PRO A 95 -4.10 71.51 -18.31
N THR A 96 -5.22 71.68 -17.61
CA THR A 96 -6.46 70.88 -17.77
C THR A 96 -7.49 71.55 -18.69
N ASN A 97 -7.27 72.80 -19.14
CA ASN A 97 -8.07 73.38 -20.22
C ASN A 97 -7.51 72.95 -21.57
N ILE A 98 -8.15 71.92 -22.11
CA ILE A 98 -7.88 71.44 -23.46
C ILE A 98 -8.04 72.61 -24.46
N GLY A 99 -6.94 72.96 -25.15
CA GLY A 99 -6.87 74.06 -26.12
C GLY A 99 -5.82 75.15 -25.85
N GLU A 100 -5.06 75.07 -24.74
CA GLU A 100 -4.00 75.99 -24.27
C GLU A 100 -3.22 76.79 -25.36
N PHE A 101 -2.82 76.15 -26.46
CA PHE A 101 -2.02 76.79 -27.53
C PHE A 101 -2.73 76.98 -28.88
N GLY A 102 -3.98 76.53 -29.04
CA GLY A 102 -4.65 76.43 -30.34
C GLY A 102 -4.01 75.43 -31.33
N ILE A 103 -2.98 74.69 -30.89
CA ILE A 103 -2.15 73.79 -31.69
C ILE A 103 -2.94 72.59 -32.27
N GLY A 104 -3.92 72.06 -31.54
CA GLY A 104 -4.73 70.92 -31.99
C GLY A 104 -5.44 71.15 -33.32
N PHE A 105 -6.05 72.33 -33.52
CA PHE A 105 -6.64 72.66 -34.84
C PHE A 105 -5.57 72.77 -35.93
N LYS A 106 -4.33 73.17 -35.62
CA LYS A 106 -3.27 73.28 -36.64
C LYS A 106 -2.88 71.92 -37.24
N ALA A 107 -3.25 70.79 -36.63
CA ALA A 107 -3.07 69.46 -37.21
C ALA A 107 -3.82 69.26 -38.55
N VAL A 108 -4.84 70.08 -38.87
CA VAL A 108 -5.48 70.05 -40.20
C VAL A 108 -4.51 70.44 -41.33
N PHE A 109 -3.47 71.24 -41.04
CA PHE A 109 -2.53 71.71 -42.06
C PHE A 109 -1.59 70.61 -42.60
N ALA A 110 -1.58 69.41 -42.00
CA ALA A 110 -0.98 68.22 -42.62
C ALA A 110 -1.77 67.74 -43.87
N TYR A 111 -3.04 68.13 -44.02
CA TYR A 111 -3.95 67.70 -45.09
C TYR A 111 -4.35 68.83 -46.04
N THR A 112 -4.35 70.09 -45.56
CA THR A 112 -4.78 71.26 -46.34
C THR A 112 -3.84 72.47 -46.13
N ASN A 113 -3.70 73.32 -47.14
CA ASN A 113 -3.09 74.65 -47.02
C ASN A 113 -4.13 75.76 -46.79
N THR A 114 -5.38 75.57 -47.19
CA THR A 114 -6.43 76.62 -47.16
C THR A 114 -7.77 76.18 -46.55
N PRO A 115 -7.79 75.70 -45.28
CA PRO A 115 -9.01 75.35 -44.58
C PRO A 115 -10.00 76.52 -44.54
N GLU A 116 -11.25 76.23 -44.86
CA GLU A 116 -12.35 77.17 -45.02
C GLU A 116 -13.39 76.95 -43.91
N ILE A 117 -13.86 78.02 -43.28
CA ILE A 117 -14.78 77.99 -42.14
C ILE A 117 -15.97 78.91 -42.43
N GLU A 118 -17.17 78.36 -42.35
CA GLU A 118 -18.44 79.06 -42.50
C GLU A 118 -19.25 78.92 -41.19
N SER A 119 -19.45 80.03 -40.48
CA SER A 119 -20.21 80.07 -39.21
C SER A 119 -20.91 81.41 -39.03
N GLY A 120 -22.25 81.39 -39.09
CA GLY A 120 -23.07 82.59 -38.92
C GLY A 120 -22.74 83.69 -39.93
N LYS A 121 -22.17 84.80 -39.45
CA LYS A 121 -21.77 85.95 -40.28
C LYS A 121 -20.36 85.85 -40.87
N PHE A 122 -19.58 84.84 -40.46
CA PHE A 122 -18.19 84.67 -40.90
C PHE A 122 -18.11 83.55 -41.93
N HIS A 123 -17.49 83.86 -43.08
CA HIS A 123 -17.04 82.88 -44.05
C HIS A 123 -15.64 83.29 -44.50
N PHE A 124 -14.65 82.47 -44.20
CA PHE A 124 -13.23 82.78 -44.43
C PHE A 124 -12.40 81.50 -44.61
N ARG A 125 -11.29 81.60 -45.35
CA ARG A 125 -10.22 80.60 -45.32
C ARG A 125 -9.02 81.08 -44.52
N ILE A 126 -8.23 80.16 -43.99
CA ILE A 126 -6.96 80.48 -43.32
C ILE A 126 -5.82 80.11 -44.26
N ARG A 127 -5.11 81.11 -44.80
CA ARG A 127 -3.85 80.91 -45.53
C ARG A 127 -2.68 80.92 -44.57
N ASP A 128 -1.57 80.27 -44.94
CA ASP A 128 -0.30 80.28 -44.20
C ASP A 128 -0.44 79.96 -42.69
N MET A 129 -1.35 79.06 -42.33
CA MET A 129 -1.72 78.68 -40.95
C MET A 129 -2.29 79.79 -40.03
N VAL A 130 -2.23 81.07 -40.43
CA VAL A 130 -2.52 82.23 -39.55
C VAL A 130 -3.26 83.39 -40.20
N VAL A 131 -3.37 83.48 -41.53
CA VAL A 131 -3.96 84.64 -42.20
C VAL A 131 -5.42 84.34 -42.54
N PRO A 132 -6.42 84.88 -41.81
CA PRO A 132 -7.80 84.80 -42.25
C PRO A 132 -8.00 85.63 -43.52
N ASP A 133 -8.73 85.07 -44.47
CA ASP A 133 -8.92 85.62 -45.80
C ASP A 133 -10.36 85.40 -46.27
N THR A 134 -10.93 86.42 -46.91
CA THR A 134 -12.32 86.45 -47.41
C THR A 134 -12.38 86.68 -48.93
N GLU A 135 -11.24 86.80 -49.61
CA GLU A 135 -11.19 87.02 -51.06
C GLU A 135 -11.80 85.82 -51.82
N GLY A 136 -12.71 86.11 -52.76
CA GLY A 136 -13.40 85.10 -53.57
C GLY A 136 -14.52 84.33 -52.87
N LEU A 137 -14.77 84.57 -51.57
CA LEU A 137 -15.83 83.90 -50.81
C LEU A 137 -17.14 84.69 -50.81
N SER A 138 -18.26 84.02 -51.08
CA SER A 138 -19.59 84.60 -50.93
C SER A 138 -19.99 84.68 -49.45
N PRO A 139 -20.73 85.72 -49.00
CA PRO A 139 -21.31 85.76 -47.66
C PRO A 139 -22.07 84.47 -47.32
N GLY A 140 -21.89 83.97 -46.10
CA GLY A 140 -22.35 82.64 -45.70
C GLY A 140 -23.84 82.41 -45.92
N ALA A 141 -24.16 81.25 -46.51
CA ALA A 141 -25.53 80.78 -46.74
C ALA A 141 -25.95 79.69 -45.74
N LEU A 142 -25.03 79.24 -44.88
CA LEU A 142 -25.33 78.32 -43.78
C LEU A 142 -26.40 78.91 -42.84
N GLY A 143 -27.50 78.18 -42.67
CA GLY A 143 -28.60 78.61 -41.78
C GLY A 143 -28.13 78.81 -40.34
N ALA A 144 -28.73 79.78 -39.64
CA ALA A 144 -28.24 80.45 -38.43
C ALA A 144 -28.04 79.63 -37.13
N ARG A 145 -27.86 78.30 -37.21
CA ARG A 145 -27.45 77.39 -36.12
C ARG A 145 -26.60 76.23 -36.66
N ARG A 146 -25.65 76.55 -37.53
CA ARG A 146 -24.67 75.60 -38.06
C ARG A 146 -23.30 76.27 -38.20
N THR A 147 -22.28 75.44 -38.09
CA THR A 147 -20.90 75.76 -38.46
C THR A 147 -20.40 74.65 -39.37
N ARG A 148 -19.71 75.02 -40.45
CA ARG A 148 -19.07 74.11 -41.40
C ARG A 148 -17.58 74.43 -41.50
N PHE A 149 -16.77 73.39 -41.60
CA PHE A 149 -15.37 73.45 -41.98
C PHE A 149 -15.20 72.64 -43.28
N VAL A 150 -14.37 73.12 -44.20
CA VAL A 150 -13.98 72.43 -45.43
C VAL A 150 -12.45 72.41 -45.50
N PHE A 151 -11.90 71.22 -45.75
CA PHE A 151 -10.47 70.96 -45.83
C PHE A 151 -10.14 70.41 -47.22
N PRO A 152 -9.82 71.26 -48.22
CA PRO A 152 -9.32 70.82 -49.52
C PRO A 152 -8.00 70.05 -49.36
N PHE A 153 -7.76 69.01 -50.16
CA PHE A 153 -6.48 68.29 -50.14
C PHE A 153 -5.44 69.00 -51.01
N ASP A 154 -5.18 70.28 -50.66
CA ASP A 154 -4.32 71.24 -51.37
C ASP A 154 -2.91 71.38 -50.77
N ASN A 155 -2.50 70.48 -49.88
CA ASN A 155 -1.12 70.42 -49.36
C ASN A 155 -0.21 69.58 -50.30
N PRO A 156 0.77 70.17 -51.00
CA PRO A 156 1.62 69.46 -51.96
C PRO A 156 2.58 68.44 -51.32
N LYS A 157 2.71 68.41 -49.99
CA LYS A 157 3.47 67.36 -49.28
C LYS A 157 2.68 66.05 -49.11
N LYS A 158 1.36 66.05 -49.36
CA LYS A 158 0.47 64.91 -49.09
C LYS A 158 -0.56 64.74 -50.19
N SER A 159 -0.51 63.63 -50.92
CA SER A 159 -1.46 63.40 -52.02
C SER A 159 -2.90 63.22 -51.51
N PRO A 160 -3.92 63.59 -52.30
CA PRO A 160 -5.32 63.39 -51.94
C PRO A 160 -5.65 61.92 -51.62
N GLU A 161 -5.02 60.96 -52.31
CA GLU A 161 -5.24 59.52 -52.07
C GLU A 161 -4.79 59.11 -50.66
N ASN A 162 -3.63 59.61 -50.20
CA ASN A 162 -3.12 59.33 -48.85
C ASN A 162 -3.98 60.04 -47.79
N ALA A 163 -4.35 61.30 -48.02
CA ALA A 163 -5.27 62.03 -47.15
C ALA A 163 -6.61 61.29 -47.00
N VAL A 164 -7.21 60.84 -48.11
CA VAL A 164 -8.43 60.04 -48.14
C VAL A 164 -8.25 58.72 -47.41
N ALA A 165 -7.15 57.99 -47.63
CA ALA A 165 -6.92 56.69 -47.00
C ALA A 165 -6.85 56.79 -45.46
N GLU A 166 -6.11 57.77 -44.94
CA GLU A 166 -5.98 57.99 -43.50
C GLU A 166 -7.27 58.48 -42.85
N ILE A 167 -7.94 59.48 -43.46
CA ILE A 167 -9.20 60.02 -42.93
C ILE A 167 -10.31 58.96 -43.00
N LYS A 168 -10.38 58.16 -44.07
CA LYS A 168 -11.30 57.02 -44.17
C LYS A 168 -11.03 56.00 -43.07
N ARG A 169 -9.77 55.64 -42.81
CA ARG A 169 -9.39 54.73 -41.72
C ARG A 169 -9.86 55.25 -40.37
N ASN A 170 -9.51 56.49 -40.01
CA ASN A 170 -9.86 57.09 -38.72
C ASN A 170 -11.39 57.21 -38.54
N LEU A 171 -12.13 57.65 -39.57
CA LEU A 171 -13.60 57.65 -39.55
C LEU A 171 -14.21 56.25 -39.35
N GLN A 172 -13.58 55.20 -39.90
CA GLN A 172 -14.02 53.80 -39.70
C GLN A 172 -13.65 53.24 -38.33
N GLU A 173 -12.58 53.74 -37.68
CA GLU A 173 -12.13 53.40 -36.31
C GLU A 173 -13.04 54.00 -35.21
N LEU A 174 -13.87 55.01 -35.53
CA LEU A 174 -14.85 55.60 -34.61
C LEU A 174 -15.84 54.54 -34.06
N ASN A 175 -15.79 54.35 -32.75
CA ASN A 175 -16.50 53.31 -32.00
C ASN A 175 -17.35 53.89 -30.86
N GLU A 176 -18.06 53.03 -30.13
CA GLU A 176 -18.97 53.38 -29.03
C GLU A 176 -18.37 54.35 -27.98
N ASN A 177 -17.09 54.22 -27.64
CA ASN A 177 -16.45 55.07 -26.63
C ASN A 177 -16.30 56.53 -27.06
N THR A 178 -16.39 56.83 -28.36
CA THR A 178 -16.41 58.20 -28.92
C THR A 178 -17.59 59.04 -28.39
N LEU A 179 -18.69 58.40 -27.96
CA LEU A 179 -19.89 59.07 -27.43
C LEU A 179 -20.15 58.85 -25.94
N LEU A 180 -19.32 58.05 -25.26
CA LEU A 180 -19.58 57.60 -23.89
C LEU A 180 -19.44 58.72 -22.85
N PHE A 181 -18.44 59.59 -23.04
CA PHE A 181 -18.08 60.65 -22.09
C PHE A 181 -18.36 62.08 -22.57
N LEU A 182 -18.86 62.27 -23.79
CA LEU A 182 -19.40 63.57 -24.24
C LEU A 182 -20.74 63.87 -23.54
N ASP A 183 -21.17 65.13 -23.48
CA ASP A 183 -22.44 65.52 -22.84
C ASP A 183 -23.48 66.00 -23.86
N ASN A 184 -23.05 66.77 -24.85
CA ASN A 184 -23.90 67.46 -25.81
C ASN A 184 -24.09 66.62 -27.07
N ILE A 185 -23.00 66.13 -27.68
CA ILE A 185 -23.05 65.31 -28.90
C ILE A 185 -23.73 63.97 -28.59
N ARG A 186 -24.70 63.62 -29.44
CA ARG A 186 -25.46 62.36 -29.37
C ARG A 186 -25.46 61.59 -30.68
N GLN A 187 -25.15 62.25 -31.80
CA GLN A 187 -25.07 61.60 -33.10
C GLN A 187 -23.88 62.08 -33.93
N ILE A 188 -23.06 61.14 -34.40
CA ILE A 188 -22.01 61.35 -35.39
C ILE A 188 -22.42 60.58 -36.64
N ASN A 189 -22.46 61.24 -37.81
CA ASN A 189 -22.71 60.59 -39.09
C ASN A 189 -21.54 60.85 -40.04
N TYR A 190 -21.11 59.88 -40.83
CA TYR A 190 -20.07 60.09 -41.85
C TYR A 190 -20.40 59.42 -43.19
N ASN A 191 -20.11 60.13 -44.28
CA ASN A 191 -20.12 59.60 -45.64
C ASN A 191 -18.68 59.40 -46.13
N LEU A 192 -18.41 58.29 -46.82
CA LEU A 192 -17.13 57.97 -47.45
C LEU A 192 -17.19 58.16 -48.99
N PRO A 193 -16.05 58.26 -49.70
CA PRO A 193 -16.02 58.49 -51.16
C PRO A 193 -16.69 57.39 -51.98
N ASP A 194 -16.77 56.17 -51.45
CA ASP A 194 -17.47 55.02 -52.05
C ASP A 194 -19.00 55.05 -51.81
N SER A 195 -19.54 56.20 -51.39
CA SER A 195 -20.93 56.44 -50.99
C SER A 195 -21.44 55.60 -49.82
N LYS A 196 -20.59 54.79 -49.17
CA LYS A 196 -20.96 54.09 -47.93
C LYS A 196 -21.05 55.08 -46.77
N LYS A 197 -21.83 54.72 -45.76
CA LYS A 197 -22.17 55.61 -44.63
C LYS A 197 -22.05 54.89 -43.31
N GLY A 198 -21.42 55.55 -42.34
CA GLY A 198 -21.40 55.13 -40.95
C GLY A 198 -22.13 56.12 -40.04
N SER A 199 -22.57 55.64 -38.88
CA SER A 199 -23.26 56.46 -37.88
C SER A 199 -23.09 55.90 -36.47
N LEU A 200 -22.83 56.77 -35.51
CA LEU A 200 -22.86 56.48 -34.07
C LEU A 200 -24.02 57.29 -33.46
N GLU A 201 -24.87 56.65 -32.67
CA GLU A 201 -25.97 57.32 -31.95
C GLU A 201 -26.04 56.84 -30.50
N ARG A 202 -25.93 57.77 -29.55
CA ARG A 202 -26.23 57.54 -28.13
C ARG A 202 -27.72 57.79 -27.92
N LYS A 203 -28.47 56.73 -27.59
CA LYS A 203 -29.92 56.83 -27.41
C LYS A 203 -30.25 57.60 -26.13
N LYS A 204 -31.47 58.14 -26.09
CA LYS A 204 -32.02 58.81 -24.91
C LYS A 204 -32.71 57.75 -24.03
N ASN A 205 -32.22 57.56 -22.80
CA ASN A 205 -32.89 56.70 -21.83
C ASN A 205 -34.33 57.17 -21.54
N THR A 206 -35.17 56.20 -21.19
CA THR A 206 -36.57 56.41 -20.83
C THR A 206 -36.78 56.45 -19.33
N ASP A 207 -36.18 55.53 -18.56
CA ASP A 207 -36.63 55.24 -17.18
C ASP A 207 -35.55 55.26 -16.08
N ASP A 208 -34.27 55.10 -16.41
CA ASP A 208 -33.18 54.96 -15.42
C ASP A 208 -31.97 55.85 -15.77
N GLY A 209 -31.40 56.54 -14.78
CA GLY A 209 -30.55 57.71 -15.01
C GLY A 209 -29.14 57.41 -15.53
N ASN A 210 -28.58 56.26 -15.13
CA ASN A 210 -27.15 55.97 -15.26
C ASN A 210 -26.81 54.97 -16.38
N GLN A 211 -27.80 54.26 -16.93
CA GLN A 211 -27.58 53.36 -18.06
C GLN A 211 -27.30 54.18 -19.34
N ILE A 212 -26.54 53.68 -20.30
CA ILE A 212 -26.35 54.32 -21.62
C ILE A 212 -26.32 53.25 -22.70
N GLU A 213 -27.22 53.35 -23.69
CA GLU A 213 -27.10 52.62 -24.96
C GLU A 213 -26.42 53.49 -26.01
N ILE A 214 -25.36 52.97 -26.62
CA ILE A 214 -24.69 53.55 -27.79
C ILE A 214 -24.81 52.54 -28.93
N SER A 215 -25.29 53.01 -30.09
CA SER A 215 -25.53 52.19 -31.27
C SER A 215 -24.60 52.63 -32.41
N VAL A 216 -23.75 51.72 -32.87
CA VAL A 216 -22.69 51.95 -33.86
C VAL A 216 -22.99 51.18 -35.13
N LYS A 217 -23.02 51.88 -36.26
CA LYS A 217 -23.16 51.30 -37.60
C LYS A 217 -21.95 51.67 -38.43
N HIS A 218 -21.07 50.72 -38.70
CA HIS A 218 -19.97 50.89 -39.65
C HIS A 218 -20.46 50.72 -41.09
N PRO A 219 -19.76 51.29 -42.10
CA PRO A 219 -20.06 51.19 -43.53
C PRO A 219 -20.42 49.79 -44.07
N GLU A 220 -19.79 48.73 -43.58
CA GLU A 220 -20.02 47.34 -44.02
C GLU A 220 -21.12 46.61 -43.22
N SER A 221 -21.63 47.22 -42.14
CA SER A 221 -22.54 46.56 -41.19
C SER A 221 -24.01 46.69 -41.61
N ARG A 222 -24.65 45.56 -41.91
CA ARG A 222 -26.06 45.49 -42.31
C ARG A 222 -27.03 45.99 -41.22
N LEU A 223 -26.66 45.80 -39.95
CA LEU A 223 -27.40 46.26 -38.76
C LEU A 223 -26.43 47.02 -37.84
N PRO A 224 -26.91 47.98 -37.03
CA PRO A 224 -26.09 48.59 -35.98
C PRO A 224 -25.79 47.58 -34.85
N LYS A 225 -24.61 47.70 -34.25
CA LYS A 225 -24.22 47.07 -32.99
C LYS A 225 -24.61 48.01 -31.85
N SER A 226 -25.41 47.56 -30.91
CA SER A 226 -25.67 48.31 -29.66
C SER A 226 -24.81 47.78 -28.52
N THR A 227 -24.25 48.71 -27.75
CA THR A 227 -23.46 48.46 -26.53
C THR A 227 -24.08 49.23 -25.36
N HIS A 228 -24.13 48.59 -24.20
CA HIS A 228 -24.74 49.15 -22.99
C HIS A 228 -23.68 49.37 -21.91
N TYR A 229 -23.80 50.49 -21.22
CA TYR A 229 -22.92 50.88 -20.11
C TYR A 229 -23.74 51.32 -18.91
N LEU A 230 -23.16 51.22 -17.71
CA LEU A 230 -23.63 51.88 -16.50
C LEU A 230 -22.60 52.98 -16.16
N ARG A 231 -22.94 54.23 -16.50
CA ARG A 231 -22.09 55.42 -16.31
C ARG A 231 -22.46 56.14 -15.03
N PHE A 232 -21.48 56.38 -14.16
CA PHE A 232 -21.59 57.29 -13.02
C PHE A 232 -20.79 58.55 -13.30
N THR A 233 -21.26 59.71 -12.80
CA THR A 233 -20.66 61.03 -13.02
C THR A 233 -20.68 61.86 -11.75
N LYS A 234 -19.60 62.57 -11.45
CA LYS A 234 -19.47 63.43 -10.26
C LYS A 234 -18.79 64.74 -10.66
N ASN A 235 -19.28 65.86 -10.14
CA ASN A 235 -18.59 67.14 -10.25
C ASN A 235 -17.72 67.31 -9.00
N VAL A 236 -16.45 67.64 -9.20
CA VAL A 236 -15.41 67.77 -8.17
C VAL A 236 -14.65 69.08 -8.36
N ASN A 237 -14.06 69.62 -7.30
CA ASN A 237 -13.24 70.82 -7.38
C ASN A 237 -11.78 70.39 -7.23
N VAL A 238 -10.93 70.82 -8.16
CA VAL A 238 -9.52 70.45 -8.26
C VAL A 238 -8.66 71.71 -8.27
N GLN A 239 -7.48 71.68 -7.66
CA GLN A 239 -6.51 72.77 -7.73
C GLN A 239 -5.66 72.63 -9.01
N ASP A 240 -5.48 73.73 -9.75
CA ASP A 240 -4.57 73.77 -10.90
C ASP A 240 -3.13 74.13 -10.49
N GLU A 241 -2.21 74.15 -11.46
CA GLU A 241 -0.81 74.55 -11.26
C GLU A 241 -0.65 76.04 -10.84
N ASP A 242 -1.72 76.84 -10.84
CA ASP A 242 -1.79 78.24 -10.39
C ASP A 242 -2.51 78.43 -9.03
N ASP A 243 -2.81 77.33 -8.29
CA ASP A 243 -3.52 77.32 -7.00
C ASP A 243 -5.00 77.80 -7.08
N LYS A 244 -5.60 77.83 -8.28
CA LYS A 244 -7.00 78.23 -8.53
C LYS A 244 -7.90 76.99 -8.52
N SER A 245 -8.87 76.95 -7.61
CA SER A 245 -9.84 75.84 -7.55
C SER A 245 -10.84 75.87 -8.72
N LYS A 246 -10.97 74.77 -9.46
CA LYS A 246 -11.80 74.64 -10.66
C LYS A 246 -12.73 73.43 -10.59
N CYS A 247 -14.01 73.65 -10.88
CA CYS A 247 -15.01 72.58 -10.95
C CYS A 247 -14.86 71.78 -12.26
N ARG A 248 -14.57 70.48 -12.14
CA ARG A 248 -14.41 69.51 -13.23
C ARG A 248 -15.42 68.38 -13.07
N GLN A 249 -15.91 67.82 -14.18
CA GLN A 249 -16.69 66.58 -14.14
C GLN A 249 -15.77 65.39 -14.36
N ILE A 250 -15.91 64.37 -13.52
CA ILE A 250 -15.31 63.05 -13.68
C ILE A 250 -16.41 62.01 -13.91
N ALA A 251 -16.05 60.90 -14.55
CA ALA A 251 -16.97 59.81 -14.83
C ALA A 251 -16.29 58.44 -14.85
N ILE A 252 -17.08 57.40 -14.60
CA ILE A 252 -16.68 55.99 -14.78
C ILE A 252 -17.80 55.25 -15.51
N ALA A 253 -17.47 54.22 -16.28
CA ALA A 253 -18.46 53.41 -16.99
C ALA A 253 -18.12 51.91 -17.01
N PHE A 254 -19.00 51.11 -16.41
CA PHE A 254 -18.96 49.66 -16.48
C PHE A 254 -19.69 49.16 -17.72
N GLY A 255 -19.19 48.13 -18.40
CA GLY A 255 -19.93 47.48 -19.49
C GLY A 255 -21.09 46.64 -18.96
N VAL A 256 -22.20 46.57 -19.69
CA VAL A 256 -23.40 45.81 -19.29
C VAL A 256 -23.91 44.96 -20.46
N ASP A 257 -24.34 43.73 -20.16
CA ASP A 257 -24.99 42.81 -21.11
C ASP A 257 -26.33 42.29 -20.56
N MET A 258 -27.26 41.99 -21.48
CA MET A 258 -28.57 41.44 -21.13
C MET A 258 -28.49 39.92 -21.11
N SER A 259 -28.54 39.33 -19.90
CA SER A 259 -28.51 37.87 -19.77
C SER A 259 -29.74 37.21 -20.43
N LYS A 260 -29.58 35.95 -20.86
CA LYS A 260 -30.65 35.14 -21.49
C LYS A 260 -31.95 35.03 -20.66
N SER A 261 -31.89 35.37 -19.38
CA SER A 261 -33.01 35.42 -18.43
C SER A 261 -33.74 36.78 -18.37
N GLY A 262 -33.35 37.78 -19.17
CA GLY A 262 -33.98 39.11 -19.15
C GLY A 262 -33.52 40.02 -18.01
N HIS A 263 -32.35 39.77 -17.44
CA HIS A 263 -31.73 40.61 -16.41
C HIS A 263 -30.39 41.18 -16.88
N TRP A 264 -30.17 42.48 -16.68
CA TRP A 264 -28.88 43.11 -16.89
C TRP A 264 -27.79 42.51 -15.99
N LYS A 265 -26.55 42.44 -16.50
CA LYS A 265 -25.36 42.05 -15.75
C LYS A 265 -24.17 42.89 -16.21
N ILE A 266 -23.38 43.36 -15.24
CA ILE A 266 -22.11 44.04 -15.54
C ILE A 266 -21.09 43.01 -16.05
N ILE A 267 -20.28 43.42 -17.03
CA ILE A 267 -19.26 42.59 -17.70
C ILE A 267 -17.88 43.28 -17.70
N PRO A 268 -16.78 42.52 -17.59
CA PRO A 268 -15.43 43.09 -17.60
C PRO A 268 -15.04 43.54 -19.00
N LEU A 269 -14.55 44.77 -19.10
CA LEU A 269 -13.88 45.30 -20.29
C LEU A 269 -12.42 44.83 -20.31
N ASN A 270 -11.87 44.57 -21.49
CA ASN A 270 -10.58 43.90 -21.64
C ASN A 270 -9.75 44.54 -22.79
N PRO A 271 -8.93 45.56 -22.50
CA PRO A 271 -8.92 46.35 -21.26
C PRO A 271 -10.08 47.37 -21.22
N GLY A 272 -10.28 48.00 -20.07
CA GLY A 272 -10.91 49.33 -20.00
C GLY A 272 -9.98 50.39 -20.62
N GLN A 273 -10.45 51.64 -20.63
CA GLN A 273 -9.69 52.77 -21.20
C GLN A 273 -9.81 53.99 -20.31
N VAL A 274 -8.71 54.74 -20.20
CA VAL A 274 -8.71 56.12 -19.69
C VAL A 274 -9.16 57.04 -20.82
N CYS A 275 -10.12 57.92 -20.55
CA CYS A 275 -10.66 58.85 -21.54
C CYS A 275 -10.48 60.30 -21.10
N ILE A 276 -10.06 61.14 -22.04
CA ILE A 276 -9.97 62.60 -21.91
C ILE A 276 -10.98 63.16 -22.91
N TYR A 277 -12.27 62.95 -22.60
CA TYR A 277 -13.43 62.93 -23.50
C TYR A 277 -13.39 61.79 -24.54
N PHE A 278 -12.22 61.54 -25.15
CA PHE A 278 -11.94 60.42 -26.05
C PHE A 278 -10.84 59.51 -25.46
N PRO A 279 -10.68 58.25 -25.90
CA PRO A 279 -9.70 57.32 -25.31
C PRO A 279 -8.24 57.78 -25.48
N ALA A 280 -7.50 57.86 -24.38
CA ALA A 280 -6.04 58.04 -24.36
C ALA A 280 -5.36 56.70 -24.67
N VAL A 281 -5.14 56.43 -25.97
CA VAL A 281 -4.89 55.06 -26.49
C VAL A 281 -3.57 54.42 -26.00
N LYS A 282 -2.61 55.21 -25.50
CA LYS A 282 -1.34 54.71 -24.95
C LYS A 282 -1.33 54.57 -23.42
N GLU A 283 -2.39 54.95 -22.72
CA GLU A 283 -2.42 55.01 -21.26
C GLU A 283 -2.59 53.61 -20.61
N PRO A 284 -1.57 53.03 -19.93
CA PRO A 284 -1.53 51.61 -19.57
C PRO A 284 -2.22 51.30 -18.23
N CYS A 285 -3.44 51.81 -18.04
CA CYS A 285 -4.18 51.74 -16.78
C CYS A 285 -4.70 50.33 -16.41
N ASN A 286 -5.00 49.48 -17.41
CA ASN A 286 -5.41 48.06 -17.26
C ASN A 286 -6.62 47.73 -16.36
N LEU A 287 -7.38 48.74 -15.88
CA LEU A 287 -8.69 48.53 -15.26
C LEU A 287 -9.68 47.81 -16.19
N ARG A 288 -10.71 47.19 -15.61
CA ARG A 288 -11.74 46.40 -16.34
C ARG A 288 -13.04 47.17 -16.59
N PHE A 289 -12.99 48.49 -16.45
CA PHE A 289 -14.05 49.47 -16.71
C PHE A 289 -13.41 50.76 -17.27
N HIS A 290 -14.20 51.64 -17.88
CA HIS A 290 -13.70 52.93 -18.37
C HIS A 290 -13.66 53.98 -17.26
N ILE A 291 -12.64 54.84 -17.28
CA ILE A 291 -12.54 56.03 -16.42
C ILE A 291 -12.36 57.28 -17.27
N HIS A 292 -12.86 58.42 -16.80
CA HIS A 292 -12.77 59.71 -17.48
C HIS A 292 -12.62 60.87 -16.51
N ALA A 293 -11.69 61.76 -16.83
CA ALA A 293 -11.61 63.13 -16.34
C ALA A 293 -11.07 64.04 -17.46
N PRO A 294 -11.19 65.37 -17.34
CA PRO A 294 -10.43 66.34 -18.13
C PRO A 294 -8.96 66.39 -17.65
N PHE A 295 -8.25 65.27 -17.74
CA PHE A 295 -6.84 65.16 -17.36
C PHE A 295 -5.94 66.04 -18.25
N ALA A 296 -4.90 66.63 -17.65
CA ALA A 296 -3.77 67.17 -18.39
C ALA A 296 -3.06 66.03 -19.15
N SER A 297 -2.64 66.27 -20.39
CA SER A 297 -2.21 65.21 -21.31
C SER A 297 -1.02 65.59 -22.19
N THR A 298 -0.48 64.60 -22.92
CA THR A 298 0.49 64.81 -23.99
C THR A 298 -0.09 65.71 -25.10
N VAL A 299 0.75 66.34 -25.93
CA VAL A 299 0.29 67.17 -27.06
C VAL A 299 -0.54 66.38 -28.09
N ALA A 300 -0.28 65.07 -28.21
CA ALA A 300 -1.04 64.13 -29.01
C ALA A 300 -2.30 63.57 -28.30
N ARG A 301 -2.48 63.87 -26.99
CA ARG A 301 -3.58 63.40 -26.11
C ARG A 301 -3.71 61.88 -25.99
N ASP A 302 -2.65 61.17 -26.29
CA ASP A 302 -2.59 59.71 -26.28
C ASP A 302 -2.27 59.11 -24.90
N SER A 303 -1.80 59.92 -23.95
CA SER A 303 -1.50 59.54 -22.56
C SER A 303 -1.66 60.73 -21.60
N VAL A 304 -1.87 60.43 -20.33
CA VAL A 304 -2.03 61.38 -19.21
C VAL A 304 -0.66 61.93 -18.79
N ARG A 305 -0.61 63.21 -18.36
CA ARG A 305 0.60 63.80 -17.77
C ARG A 305 0.74 63.42 -16.30
N ASP A 306 1.98 63.18 -15.87
CA ASP A 306 2.34 63.11 -14.45
C ASP A 306 2.29 64.53 -13.84
N CYS A 307 1.26 64.84 -13.04
CA CYS A 307 1.13 66.10 -12.30
C CYS A 307 0.07 66.03 -11.16
N PRO A 308 0.18 66.86 -10.10
CA PRO A 308 -0.71 66.79 -8.93
C PRO A 308 -2.20 66.99 -9.22
N ALA A 309 -2.56 67.81 -10.22
CA ALA A 309 -3.97 67.98 -10.60
C ALA A 309 -4.58 66.71 -11.21
N ASN A 310 -3.77 65.86 -11.86
CA ASN A 310 -4.21 64.56 -12.34
C ASN A 310 -4.26 63.51 -11.21
N ASP A 311 -3.41 63.64 -10.20
CA ASP A 311 -3.50 62.84 -8.97
C ASP A 311 -4.81 63.12 -8.22
N GLU A 312 -5.18 64.38 -8.02
CA GLU A 312 -6.44 64.78 -7.37
C GLU A 312 -7.67 64.31 -8.17
N LEU A 313 -7.64 64.42 -9.52
CA LEU A 313 -8.67 63.85 -10.40
C LEU A 313 -8.77 62.32 -10.30
N ARG A 314 -7.65 61.61 -10.17
CA ARG A 314 -7.62 60.15 -9.96
C ARG A 314 -8.23 59.78 -8.61
N ASP A 315 -7.88 60.48 -7.53
CA ASP A 315 -8.37 60.13 -6.19
C ASP A 315 -9.88 60.40 -6.07
N HIS A 316 -10.36 61.45 -6.71
CA HIS A 316 -11.80 61.65 -6.90
C HIS A 316 -12.48 60.57 -7.77
N ILE A 317 -11.78 59.98 -8.75
CA ILE A 317 -12.27 58.78 -9.46
C ILE A 317 -12.28 57.56 -8.54
N ALA A 318 -11.27 57.38 -7.68
CA ALA A 318 -11.23 56.30 -6.70
C ALA A 318 -12.44 56.37 -5.74
N ASP A 319 -12.77 57.56 -5.24
CA ASP A 319 -14.00 57.80 -4.47
C ASP A 319 -15.27 57.55 -5.28
N LEU A 320 -15.37 58.02 -6.53
CA LEU A 320 -16.53 57.76 -7.38
C LEU A 320 -16.72 56.25 -7.67
N VAL A 321 -15.62 55.51 -7.82
CA VAL A 321 -15.64 54.04 -7.93
C VAL A 321 -16.19 53.44 -6.64
N ALA A 322 -15.65 53.79 -5.47
CA ALA A 322 -16.13 53.33 -4.17
C ALA A 322 -17.62 53.63 -3.94
N GLU A 323 -18.05 54.89 -4.13
CA GLU A 323 -19.45 55.34 -4.05
C GLU A 323 -20.37 54.55 -4.99
N SER A 324 -19.93 54.29 -6.23
CA SER A 324 -20.73 53.55 -7.21
C SER A 324 -21.01 52.10 -6.79
N MET A 325 -20.14 51.46 -6.00
CA MET A 325 -20.35 50.08 -5.51
C MET A 325 -21.65 49.96 -4.71
N HIS A 326 -22.01 50.99 -3.93
CA HIS A 326 -23.26 51.02 -3.16
C HIS A 326 -24.49 51.09 -4.08
N SER A 327 -24.43 51.89 -5.14
CA SER A 327 -25.51 51.94 -6.13
C SER A 327 -25.64 50.64 -6.93
N ILE A 328 -24.51 50.02 -7.31
CA ILE A 328 -24.46 48.71 -7.99
C ILE A 328 -25.01 47.60 -7.08
N ARG A 329 -24.76 47.66 -5.77
CA ARG A 329 -25.38 46.79 -4.77
C ARG A 329 -26.89 46.97 -4.70
N ASP A 330 -27.35 48.21 -4.55
CA ASP A 330 -28.76 48.50 -4.29
C ASP A 330 -29.65 48.30 -5.53
N GLN A 331 -29.05 48.32 -6.73
CA GLN A 331 -29.65 47.84 -7.99
C GLN A 331 -29.65 46.29 -8.14
N GLY A 332 -29.04 45.55 -7.22
CA GLY A 332 -28.91 44.09 -7.28
C GLY A 332 -27.89 43.56 -8.29
N LEU A 333 -26.99 44.42 -8.79
CA LEU A 333 -25.97 44.08 -9.79
C LEU A 333 -24.64 43.58 -9.18
N LEU A 334 -24.41 43.83 -7.88
CA LEU A 334 -23.23 43.37 -7.13
C LEU A 334 -23.31 41.87 -6.77
N ASP A 335 -23.13 40.98 -7.75
CA ASP A 335 -22.91 39.54 -7.51
C ASP A 335 -21.40 39.18 -7.46
N VAL A 336 -21.05 37.93 -7.14
CA VAL A 336 -19.64 37.51 -7.07
C VAL A 336 -18.91 37.60 -8.42
N ARG A 337 -19.65 37.56 -9.54
CA ARG A 337 -19.07 37.67 -10.89
C ARG A 337 -18.72 39.12 -11.23
N PHE A 338 -19.44 40.10 -10.67
CA PHE A 338 -19.05 41.50 -10.75
C PHE A 338 -17.64 41.74 -10.17
N LEU A 339 -17.22 40.98 -9.16
CA LEU A 339 -15.86 41.11 -8.59
C LEU A 339 -14.75 40.82 -9.64
N ALA A 340 -15.05 40.09 -10.71
CA ALA A 340 -14.15 39.91 -11.85
C ALA A 340 -14.02 41.15 -12.76
N THR A 341 -14.74 42.24 -12.49
CA THR A 341 -14.56 43.55 -13.13
C THR A 341 -13.82 44.55 -12.24
N LEU A 342 -13.36 44.14 -11.05
CA LEU A 342 -12.57 44.97 -10.14
C LEU A 342 -11.08 44.66 -10.27
N PRO A 343 -10.20 45.67 -10.13
CA PRO A 343 -8.75 45.48 -10.17
C PRO A 343 -8.27 44.58 -9.02
N ASN A 344 -7.37 43.63 -9.32
CA ASN A 344 -6.77 42.77 -8.30
C ASN A 344 -5.22 42.78 -8.31
N ASN A 345 -4.62 41.94 -7.45
CA ASN A 345 -3.18 41.82 -7.21
C ASN A 345 -2.40 41.11 -8.33
N LYS A 346 -3.10 40.55 -9.34
CA LYS A 346 -2.49 39.95 -10.53
C LYS A 346 -2.73 40.77 -11.80
N ASP A 347 -3.48 41.87 -11.73
CA ASP A 347 -3.58 42.83 -12.83
C ASP A 347 -2.37 43.77 -12.81
N ASN A 348 -1.71 43.95 -13.96
CA ASN A 348 -0.54 44.81 -14.11
C ASN A 348 -0.97 46.29 -14.30
N LEU A 349 -1.46 46.91 -13.23
CA LEU A 349 -1.88 48.31 -13.20
C LEU A 349 -0.66 49.26 -13.31
N SER A 350 -0.87 50.45 -13.86
CA SER A 350 0.08 51.55 -13.72
C SER A 350 0.03 52.12 -12.30
N SER A 351 1.11 52.77 -11.85
CA SER A 351 1.13 53.54 -10.60
C SER A 351 -0.01 54.57 -10.52
N PHE A 352 -0.40 55.14 -11.67
CA PHE A 352 -1.53 56.05 -11.79
C PHE A 352 -2.90 55.39 -11.54
N CYS A 353 -3.07 54.08 -11.73
CA CYS A 353 -4.35 53.40 -11.52
C CYS A 353 -4.40 52.50 -10.26
N ASP A 354 -3.29 52.39 -9.51
CA ASP A 354 -3.22 51.58 -8.29
C ASP A 354 -4.06 52.13 -7.11
N PRO A 355 -4.09 53.45 -6.82
CA PRO A 355 -4.91 54.00 -5.71
C PRO A 355 -6.42 53.71 -5.82
N ILE A 356 -6.94 53.54 -7.05
CA ILE A 356 -8.33 53.12 -7.29
C ILE A 356 -8.59 51.71 -6.75
N ARG A 357 -7.58 50.83 -6.76
CA ARG A 357 -7.63 49.49 -6.17
C ARG A 357 -7.55 49.55 -4.65
N GLU A 358 -6.69 50.40 -4.09
CA GLU A 358 -6.54 50.57 -2.63
C GLU A 358 -7.83 51.07 -1.99
N ARG A 359 -8.43 52.14 -2.54
CA ARG A 359 -9.72 52.69 -2.08
C ARG A 359 -10.86 51.66 -2.19
N LEU A 360 -10.86 50.81 -3.21
CA LEU A 360 -11.82 49.70 -3.34
C LEU A 360 -11.66 48.64 -2.24
N ILE A 361 -10.42 48.25 -1.90
CA ILE A 361 -10.15 47.29 -0.80
C ILE A 361 -10.66 47.86 0.52
N GLU A 362 -10.35 49.12 0.80
CA GLU A 362 -10.82 49.83 2.00
C GLU A 362 -12.36 49.81 2.10
N GLU A 363 -13.05 50.25 1.05
CA GLU A 363 -14.50 50.37 1.05
C GLU A 363 -15.20 49.00 1.23
N PHE A 364 -14.66 47.93 0.64
CA PHE A 364 -15.15 46.55 0.82
C PHE A 364 -14.86 45.97 2.20
N ASN A 365 -13.74 46.35 2.83
CA ASN A 365 -13.39 45.96 4.19
C ASN A 365 -14.29 46.65 5.23
N GLN A 366 -14.57 47.94 5.06
CA GLN A 366 -15.34 48.74 6.01
C GLN A 366 -16.87 48.65 5.83
N THR A 367 -17.38 48.46 4.61
CA THR A 367 -18.82 48.64 4.30
C THR A 367 -19.50 47.41 3.69
N LYS A 368 -20.83 47.40 3.66
CA LYS A 368 -21.65 46.26 3.21
C LYS A 368 -21.59 46.07 1.68
N LEU A 369 -20.49 45.54 1.17
CA LEU A 369 -20.26 45.30 -0.27
C LEU A 369 -19.80 43.87 -0.61
N THR A 370 -19.25 43.10 0.34
CA THR A 370 -18.85 41.71 0.08
C THR A 370 -20.09 40.81 0.00
N PRO A 371 -20.30 40.04 -1.10
CA PRO A 371 -21.50 39.20 -1.24
C PRO A 371 -21.51 37.98 -0.28
N MET A 372 -22.58 37.83 0.50
CA MET A 372 -22.73 36.79 1.53
C MET A 372 -23.37 35.50 1.00
N LYS A 373 -23.08 34.37 1.64
CA LYS A 373 -23.52 33.02 1.23
C LYS A 373 -25.03 32.80 1.33
N GLN A 374 -25.67 33.39 2.35
CA GLN A 374 -27.13 33.37 2.51
C GLN A 374 -27.83 34.52 1.75
N GLY A 375 -27.10 35.26 0.91
CA GLY A 375 -27.59 36.45 0.21
C GLY A 375 -27.36 37.74 0.99
N GLY A 376 -27.49 38.88 0.31
CA GLY A 376 -27.12 40.19 0.85
C GLY A 376 -25.60 40.39 0.92
N HIS A 377 -25.19 41.46 1.61
CA HIS A 377 -23.80 41.93 1.64
C HIS A 377 -23.37 42.37 3.03
N ALA A 378 -22.08 42.19 3.34
CA ALA A 378 -21.46 42.60 4.62
C ALA A 378 -20.05 43.18 4.38
N PRO A 379 -19.44 43.83 5.38
CA PRO A 379 -18.03 44.22 5.33
C PRO A 379 -17.16 42.96 5.26
N ALA A 380 -16.06 42.99 4.51
CA ALA A 380 -15.13 41.87 4.46
C ALA A 380 -14.50 41.60 5.84
N SER A 381 -14.11 42.66 6.56
CA SER A 381 -13.59 42.57 7.93
C SER A 381 -14.55 41.84 8.87
N GLY A 382 -14.11 40.67 9.36
CA GLY A 382 -14.90 39.79 10.24
C GLY A 382 -15.87 38.85 9.50
N CYS A 383 -15.86 38.81 8.17
CA CYS A 383 -16.44 37.70 7.41
C CYS A 383 -15.43 36.56 7.23
N TYR A 384 -15.95 35.38 6.89
CA TYR A 384 -15.19 34.13 6.85
C TYR A 384 -15.27 33.46 5.48
N ARG A 385 -14.19 32.76 5.13
CA ARG A 385 -14.01 32.09 3.84
C ARG A 385 -13.39 30.70 3.99
N GLY A 386 -14.11 29.68 3.52
CA GLY A 386 -13.71 28.29 3.70
C GLY A 386 -14.06 27.41 2.51
N ARG A 387 -13.80 26.10 2.64
CA ARG A 387 -14.19 25.08 1.65
C ARG A 387 -15.71 25.02 1.53
N ARG A 388 -16.24 24.72 0.33
CA ARG A 388 -17.71 24.75 0.09
C ARG A 388 -18.44 23.78 1.01
N ASP A 389 -17.95 22.55 1.10
CA ASP A 389 -18.44 21.49 1.96
C ASP A 389 -18.29 21.78 3.46
N LEU A 390 -17.25 22.52 3.88
CA LEU A 390 -17.12 23.04 5.25
C LEU A 390 -18.23 24.04 5.60
N SER A 391 -18.43 25.06 4.76
CA SER A 391 -19.51 26.04 4.92
C SER A 391 -20.91 25.49 4.62
N ASP A 392 -21.03 24.29 4.02
CA ASP A 392 -22.29 23.54 3.83
C ASP A 392 -22.57 22.57 5.01
N LEU A 393 -21.61 22.44 5.93
CA LEU A 393 -21.71 21.70 7.19
C LEU A 393 -21.95 22.66 8.36
N ILE A 394 -21.15 23.73 8.44
CA ILE A 394 -21.22 24.80 9.44
C ILE A 394 -21.89 26.01 8.79
N ASN A 395 -23.13 26.35 9.19
CA ASN A 395 -23.80 27.58 8.75
C ASN A 395 -23.34 28.80 9.59
N ASP A 396 -23.85 29.99 9.29
CA ASP A 396 -23.48 31.22 10.03
C ASP A 396 -23.86 31.13 11.52
N GLU A 397 -24.99 30.49 11.87
CA GLU A 397 -25.39 30.26 13.26
C GLU A 397 -24.42 29.33 14.01
N ASP A 398 -23.88 28.32 13.32
CA ASP A 398 -22.88 27.41 13.86
C ASP A 398 -21.52 28.09 14.00
N LEU A 399 -21.11 28.87 13.01
CA LEU A 399 -19.88 29.66 13.08
C LEU A 399 -19.94 30.67 14.24
N ALA A 400 -21.08 31.36 14.40
CA ALA A 400 -21.36 32.26 15.53
C ALA A 400 -21.56 31.55 16.88
N THR A 401 -21.81 30.24 16.88
CA THR A 401 -21.82 29.43 18.11
C THR A 401 -20.40 29.00 18.47
N LEU A 402 -19.65 28.47 17.51
CA LEU A 402 -18.32 27.88 17.67
C LEU A 402 -17.24 28.91 18.01
N LEU A 403 -17.22 30.06 17.32
CA LEU A 403 -16.31 31.18 17.62
C LEU A 403 -16.72 31.98 18.88
N GLY A 404 -17.86 31.64 19.49
CA GLY A 404 -18.46 32.39 20.58
C GLY A 404 -19.14 33.69 20.12
N LYS A 405 -19.70 34.43 21.09
CA LYS A 405 -20.39 35.70 20.83
C LYS A 405 -19.39 36.85 20.63
N CYS A 406 -18.80 36.90 19.44
CA CYS A 406 -18.00 38.04 18.98
C CYS A 406 -18.84 39.33 18.90
N CYS A 407 -18.15 40.48 18.80
CA CYS A 407 -18.80 41.80 18.70
C CYS A 407 -19.61 42.00 17.39
N SER A 408 -19.26 41.25 16.35
CA SER A 408 -20.01 41.07 15.10
C SER A 408 -20.46 39.62 14.96
N GLN A 409 -21.53 39.37 14.20
CA GLN A 409 -21.87 38.00 13.80
C GLN A 409 -20.92 37.57 12.66
N PRO A 410 -20.21 36.44 12.79
CA PRO A 410 -19.38 35.91 11.71
C PRO A 410 -20.26 35.35 10.59
N LEU A 411 -19.98 35.74 9.34
CA LEU A 411 -20.75 35.37 8.16
C LEU A 411 -19.88 34.72 7.10
N TRP A 412 -20.40 33.69 6.43
CA TRP A 412 -19.76 33.10 5.26
C TRP A 412 -19.95 33.97 4.00
N ILE A 413 -18.86 34.26 3.29
CA ILE A 413 -18.95 34.88 1.97
C ILE A 413 -19.45 33.88 0.90
N THR A 414 -20.04 34.37 -0.20
CA THR A 414 -20.23 33.54 -1.40
C THR A 414 -18.89 33.32 -2.09
N ASN A 415 -18.46 32.06 -2.18
CA ASN A 415 -17.25 31.67 -2.92
C ASN A 415 -17.47 31.69 -4.45
N PRO A 416 -16.50 32.19 -5.24
CA PRO A 416 -16.33 31.93 -6.66
C PRO A 416 -16.51 30.46 -7.08
N GLN A 417 -16.79 30.24 -8.37
CA GLN A 417 -16.95 28.89 -8.92
C GLN A 417 -15.61 28.16 -9.14
N GLN A 418 -14.53 28.91 -9.37
CA GLN A 418 -13.18 28.41 -9.64
C GLN A 418 -12.18 29.21 -8.80
N ARG A 419 -11.03 28.60 -8.47
CA ARG A 419 -9.92 29.27 -7.79
C ARG A 419 -8.96 29.95 -8.77
N ASN A 420 -8.23 30.94 -8.30
CA ASN A 420 -7.28 31.82 -9.00
C ASN A 420 -7.88 32.65 -10.16
N GLN A 421 -9.20 32.70 -10.29
CA GLN A 421 -9.90 33.58 -11.24
C GLN A 421 -9.97 35.01 -10.70
N GLN A 422 -10.37 35.96 -11.55
CA GLN A 422 -10.36 37.41 -11.25
C GLN A 422 -11.17 37.76 -9.99
N ASP A 423 -12.35 37.18 -9.83
CA ASP A 423 -13.20 37.29 -8.62
C ASP A 423 -12.54 36.67 -7.38
N ASP A 424 -11.88 35.53 -7.53
CA ASP A 424 -11.12 34.87 -6.46
C ASP A 424 -9.88 35.68 -6.01
N ASN A 425 -9.21 36.33 -6.96
CA ASN A 425 -8.03 37.15 -6.72
C ASN A 425 -8.41 38.45 -5.98
N PHE A 426 -9.49 39.13 -6.38
CA PHE A 426 -9.99 40.30 -5.65
C PHE A 426 -10.36 39.94 -4.21
N LEU A 427 -11.12 38.86 -3.99
CA LEU A 427 -11.46 38.37 -2.65
C LEU A 427 -10.25 37.92 -1.81
N SER A 428 -9.07 37.71 -2.42
CA SER A 428 -7.83 37.37 -1.70
C SER A 428 -7.08 38.58 -1.13
N MET A 429 -7.55 39.79 -1.42
CA MET A 429 -6.95 41.06 -0.99
C MET A 429 -7.76 41.77 0.11
N LEU A 430 -8.97 41.27 0.38
CA LEU A 430 -9.87 41.78 1.41
C LEU A 430 -9.57 41.11 2.76
N ASP A 431 -9.95 41.77 3.84
CA ASP A 431 -9.75 41.34 5.24
C ASP A 431 -10.71 40.22 5.66
N ILE A 432 -10.67 39.09 4.94
CA ILE A 432 -11.60 37.97 5.10
C ILE A 432 -10.87 36.78 5.73
N SER A 433 -11.28 36.43 6.95
CA SER A 433 -10.71 35.31 7.72
C SER A 433 -10.86 33.98 6.97
N ILE A 434 -9.75 33.32 6.66
CA ILE A 434 -9.79 31.94 6.13
C ILE A 434 -10.16 31.00 7.28
N TRP A 435 -11.11 30.09 7.03
CA TRP A 435 -11.48 29.03 7.98
C TRP A 435 -11.41 27.66 7.31
N THR A 436 -10.67 26.76 7.94
CA THR A 436 -10.23 25.46 7.45
C THR A 436 -10.85 24.32 8.29
N ILE A 437 -10.49 23.07 8.01
CA ILE A 437 -10.88 21.97 8.91
C ILE A 437 -9.94 21.90 10.12
N GLU A 438 -8.69 22.31 9.98
CA GLU A 438 -7.75 22.48 11.08
C GLU A 438 -8.34 23.42 12.15
N ASP A 439 -8.86 24.60 11.76
CA ASP A 439 -9.54 25.54 12.68
C ASP A 439 -10.81 24.94 13.31
N LEU A 440 -11.60 24.18 12.54
CA LEU A 440 -12.78 23.47 13.07
C LEU A 440 -12.35 22.47 14.15
N VAL A 441 -11.27 21.72 13.96
CA VAL A 441 -10.80 20.72 14.93
C VAL A 441 -10.26 21.40 16.20
N GLU A 442 -9.46 22.44 16.06
CA GLU A 442 -8.96 23.23 17.21
C GLU A 442 -10.12 23.78 18.05
N VAL A 443 -11.12 24.40 17.40
CA VAL A 443 -12.31 24.88 18.11
C VAL A 443 -13.05 23.74 18.82
N LEU A 444 -13.20 22.56 18.20
CA LEU A 444 -13.86 21.42 18.84
C LEU A 444 -13.09 20.87 20.06
N GLU A 445 -11.79 21.11 20.19
CA GLU A 445 -11.02 20.78 21.41
C GLU A 445 -11.24 21.78 22.55
N ILE A 446 -11.27 23.09 22.25
CA ILE A 446 -11.41 24.14 23.28
C ILE A 446 -12.88 24.46 23.65
N PHE A 447 -13.85 24.06 22.83
CA PHE A 447 -15.26 24.42 23.00
C PHE A 447 -15.96 23.63 24.12
N GLY A 448 -15.86 24.14 25.35
CA GLY A 448 -16.24 23.45 26.59
C GLY A 448 -17.71 23.00 26.79
N ASP A 449 -18.60 23.20 25.82
CA ASP A 449 -19.99 22.69 25.84
C ASP A 449 -20.43 22.12 24.48
N ILE A 450 -19.47 21.47 23.79
CA ILE A 450 -19.63 20.82 22.48
C ILE A 450 -20.86 19.91 22.38
N THR A 451 -21.20 19.20 23.46
CA THR A 451 -22.31 18.25 23.46
C THR A 451 -23.67 18.95 23.32
N LYS A 452 -23.92 20.07 24.00
CA LYS A 452 -25.19 20.85 23.83
C LYS A 452 -25.32 21.52 22.47
N TRP A 453 -24.20 21.76 21.76
CA TRP A 453 -24.24 22.19 20.37
C TRP A 453 -24.61 21.00 19.45
N LEU A 454 -23.92 19.87 19.58
CA LEU A 454 -24.18 18.65 18.80
C LEU A 454 -25.59 18.08 19.02
N GLU A 455 -26.15 18.14 20.23
CA GLU A 455 -27.51 17.68 20.55
C GLU A 455 -28.58 18.24 19.59
N LYS A 456 -28.42 19.51 19.20
CA LYS A 456 -29.32 20.23 18.28
C LYS A 456 -29.25 19.73 16.84
N LYS A 457 -28.22 18.96 16.46
CA LYS A 457 -27.95 18.56 15.08
C LYS A 457 -28.60 17.23 14.71
N SER A 458 -28.97 17.09 13.43
CA SER A 458 -29.61 15.88 12.90
C SER A 458 -28.60 14.76 12.69
N ASN A 459 -29.07 13.51 12.55
CA ASN A 459 -28.19 12.38 12.23
C ASN A 459 -27.55 12.52 10.84
N ALA A 460 -28.24 13.14 9.88
CA ALA A 460 -27.72 13.47 8.56
C ALA A 460 -26.55 14.47 8.63
N TRP A 461 -26.63 15.44 9.54
CA TRP A 461 -25.56 16.41 9.80
C TRP A 461 -24.34 15.73 10.44
N HIS A 462 -24.55 14.84 11.42
CA HIS A 462 -23.46 14.05 12.02
C HIS A 462 -22.73 13.17 10.99
N GLN A 463 -23.47 12.54 10.07
CA GLN A 463 -22.86 11.78 8.98
C GLN A 463 -22.01 12.67 8.05
N LYS A 464 -22.43 13.92 7.78
CA LYS A 464 -21.57 14.89 7.06
C LYS A 464 -20.29 15.18 7.85
N LEU A 465 -20.40 15.52 9.14
CA LEU A 465 -19.25 15.81 10.01
C LEU A 465 -18.25 14.64 10.04
N TYR A 466 -18.71 13.42 10.31
CA TYR A 466 -17.84 12.25 10.39
C TYR A 466 -17.20 11.89 9.05
N ALA A 467 -17.92 12.04 7.93
CA ALA A 467 -17.32 11.85 6.60
C ALA A 467 -16.25 12.92 6.30
N PHE A 468 -16.48 14.17 6.72
CA PHE A 468 -15.58 15.31 6.51
C PHE A 468 -14.32 15.23 7.38
N LEU A 469 -14.44 14.83 8.65
CA LEU A 469 -13.30 14.48 9.52
C LEU A 469 -12.56 13.23 9.03
N GLY A 470 -13.27 12.25 8.46
CA GLY A 470 -12.69 11.07 7.81
C GLY A 470 -11.82 11.41 6.60
N ASP A 471 -12.21 12.43 5.82
CA ASP A 471 -11.40 12.96 4.73
C ASP A 471 -10.14 13.69 5.24
N PHE A 472 -10.23 14.44 6.35
CA PHE A 472 -9.08 15.09 7.00
C PHE A 472 -8.06 14.12 7.62
N LEU A 473 -8.53 13.00 8.21
CA LEU A 473 -7.67 11.88 8.62
C LEU A 473 -7.05 11.13 7.43
N SER A 474 -7.51 11.39 6.21
CA SER A 474 -7.05 10.71 4.99
C SER A 474 -6.38 11.66 3.99
N SER A 475 -6.25 12.95 4.33
CA SER A 475 -5.55 13.98 3.55
C SER A 475 -4.19 14.37 4.14
N ALA A 476 -3.76 13.72 5.22
CA ALA A 476 -2.46 13.93 5.84
C ALA A 476 -1.34 13.39 4.94
N GLN A 477 -0.20 14.09 4.91
CA GLN A 477 0.90 13.81 3.98
C GLN A 477 1.90 12.75 4.49
N SER A 478 1.78 12.31 5.74
CA SER A 478 2.60 11.25 6.34
C SER A 478 1.88 10.56 7.48
N ASP A 479 2.26 9.32 7.79
CA ASP A 479 1.65 8.51 8.86
C ASP A 479 1.78 9.15 10.24
N SER A 480 2.84 9.94 10.48
CA SER A 480 3.00 10.71 11.72
C SER A 480 1.86 11.71 11.91
N VAL A 481 1.46 12.41 10.84
CA VAL A 481 0.36 13.39 10.87
C VAL A 481 -1.00 12.69 10.88
N VAL A 482 -1.12 11.50 10.28
CA VAL A 482 -2.32 10.65 10.42
C VAL A 482 -2.52 10.26 11.90
N GLN A 483 -1.46 9.80 12.57
CA GLN A 483 -1.52 9.34 13.95
C GLN A 483 -1.73 10.51 14.93
N GLU A 484 -1.09 11.66 14.72
CA GLU A 484 -1.33 12.90 15.49
C GLU A 484 -2.80 13.35 15.38
N ARG A 485 -3.34 13.52 14.17
CA ARG A 485 -4.75 13.90 13.94
C ARG A 485 -5.73 12.87 14.51
N LYS A 486 -5.36 11.59 14.52
CA LYS A 486 -6.15 10.51 15.14
C LYS A 486 -6.14 10.61 16.67
N ASP A 487 -4.97 10.81 17.28
CA ASP A 487 -4.84 10.96 18.73
C ASP A 487 -5.44 12.27 19.25
N GLN A 488 -5.57 13.29 18.40
CA GLN A 488 -6.39 14.49 18.63
C GLN A 488 -7.88 14.10 18.62
N LEU A 489 -8.41 13.63 17.48
CA LEU A 489 -9.84 13.39 17.28
C LEU A 489 -10.42 12.25 18.13
N SER A 490 -9.62 11.27 18.57
CA SER A 490 -10.10 10.18 19.44
C SER A 490 -10.40 10.61 20.88
N LYS A 491 -9.87 11.75 21.33
CA LYS A 491 -10.14 12.33 22.66
C LYS A 491 -11.47 13.10 22.71
N LEU A 492 -12.03 13.46 21.56
CA LEU A 492 -13.22 14.31 21.48
C LEU A 492 -14.51 13.52 21.79
N CYS A 493 -15.35 14.09 22.65
CA CYS A 493 -16.70 13.61 22.96
C CYS A 493 -17.70 13.92 21.83
N ILE A 494 -17.40 13.48 20.61
CA ILE A 494 -18.19 13.78 19.40
C ILE A 494 -19.03 12.60 18.89
N VAL A 495 -18.87 11.38 19.43
CA VAL A 495 -19.56 10.18 18.92
C VAL A 495 -20.97 10.09 19.49
N ARG A 496 -21.99 10.23 18.62
CA ARG A 496 -23.41 10.19 19.01
C ARG A 496 -23.91 8.76 19.24
N CYS A 497 -24.47 8.52 20.41
CA CYS A 497 -25.03 7.23 20.83
C CYS A 497 -26.54 7.14 20.59
N ASN A 498 -27.10 5.91 20.57
CA ASN A 498 -28.54 5.67 20.39
C ASN A 498 -29.42 6.36 21.45
N ASP A 499 -28.89 6.53 22.66
CA ASP A 499 -29.48 7.27 23.79
C ASP A 499 -29.42 8.80 23.63
N LYS A 500 -28.93 9.30 22.48
CA LYS A 500 -28.58 10.69 22.13
C LYS A 500 -27.42 11.31 22.92
N THR A 501 -26.78 10.58 23.84
CA THR A 501 -25.58 11.05 24.53
C THR A 501 -24.37 11.05 23.60
N TYR A 502 -23.30 11.71 24.03
CA TYR A 502 -22.03 11.78 23.31
C TYR A 502 -20.90 11.18 24.15
N ARG A 503 -19.94 10.53 23.47
CA ARG A 503 -18.79 9.83 24.04
C ARG A 503 -17.56 9.93 23.15
N ILE A 504 -16.40 9.51 23.66
CA ILE A 504 -15.20 9.23 22.88
C ILE A 504 -15.35 7.91 22.10
N GLY A 505 -14.57 7.73 21.03
CA GLY A 505 -14.72 6.56 20.13
C GLY A 505 -14.48 5.21 20.82
N SER A 506 -13.48 5.13 21.70
CA SER A 506 -13.09 3.90 22.41
C SER A 506 -14.15 3.32 23.37
N GLU A 507 -15.09 4.14 23.84
CA GLU A 507 -16.23 3.72 24.68
C GLU A 507 -17.43 3.22 23.86
N CYS A 508 -17.41 3.47 22.54
CA CYS A 508 -18.52 3.24 21.63
C CYS A 508 -18.36 1.96 20.80
N ARG A 509 -19.48 1.33 20.44
CA ARG A 509 -19.52 0.14 19.56
C ARG A 509 -20.53 0.30 18.43
N PHE A 510 -20.25 -0.30 17.28
CA PHE A 510 -21.23 -0.46 16.20
C PHE A 510 -22.29 -1.53 16.58
N SER A 511 -23.45 -1.47 15.91
CA SER A 511 -24.56 -2.42 16.11
C SER A 511 -24.65 -3.40 14.94
N ASN A 512 -24.46 -4.70 15.20
CA ASN A 512 -24.47 -5.73 14.17
C ASN A 512 -25.89 -5.93 13.58
N ASP A 513 -26.00 -5.99 12.25
CA ASP A 513 -27.27 -6.12 11.54
C ASP A 513 -28.06 -7.41 11.84
N ASP A 514 -27.41 -8.47 12.35
CA ASP A 514 -28.05 -9.71 12.79
C ASP A 514 -28.96 -9.55 14.03
N MET A 515 -28.87 -8.43 14.76
CA MET A 515 -29.76 -8.18 15.90
C MET A 515 -31.15 -7.74 15.41
N LYS A 516 -31.99 -8.73 15.04
CA LYS A 516 -33.43 -8.57 14.70
C LYS A 516 -34.35 -8.09 15.85
N SER A 517 -33.77 -7.48 16.87
CA SER A 517 -34.46 -6.82 17.98
C SER A 517 -33.83 -5.44 18.14
N ASP A 518 -34.65 -4.39 18.18
CA ASP A 518 -34.20 -3.04 18.52
C ASP A 518 -33.27 -3.06 19.75
N PRO A 519 -32.22 -2.22 19.82
CA PRO A 519 -31.57 -1.95 21.08
C PRO A 519 -32.61 -1.47 22.11
N PRO A 520 -32.47 -1.76 23.41
CA PRO A 520 -33.47 -1.39 24.42
C PRO A 520 -33.85 0.09 24.32
N LYS A 521 -35.16 0.37 24.24
CA LYS A 521 -35.68 1.73 24.01
C LYS A 521 -35.38 2.68 25.18
N ASP A 522 -35.13 2.12 26.36
CA ASP A 522 -34.62 2.82 27.53
C ASP A 522 -33.09 2.70 27.56
N GLY A 523 -32.38 3.84 27.51
CA GLY A 523 -30.91 3.92 27.40
C GLY A 523 -30.09 3.43 28.63
N ILE A 524 -30.68 2.61 29.49
CA ILE A 524 -30.05 2.12 30.73
C ILE A 524 -29.33 0.80 30.44
N GLN A 525 -28.00 0.86 30.34
CA GLN A 525 -27.17 -0.28 29.97
C GLN A 525 -26.91 -1.22 31.17
N GLU A 526 -27.48 -2.43 31.16
CA GLU A 526 -27.06 -3.48 32.12
C GLU A 526 -25.62 -4.00 31.90
N ASN A 527 -24.98 -3.66 30.76
CA ASN A 527 -23.69 -4.23 30.33
C ASN A 527 -22.53 -3.21 30.24
N GLY A 528 -22.80 -1.90 30.21
CA GLY A 528 -21.77 -0.85 30.16
C GLY A 528 -21.09 -0.62 28.80
N PHE A 529 -21.82 -0.76 27.68
CA PHE A 529 -21.34 -0.40 26.34
C PHE A 529 -22.27 0.63 25.69
N HIS A 530 -21.73 1.74 25.21
CA HIS A 530 -22.48 2.70 24.39
C HIS A 530 -22.53 2.25 22.93
N PHE A 531 -23.72 2.23 22.33
CA PHE A 531 -23.91 1.89 20.91
C PHE A 531 -24.09 3.16 20.07
N VAL A 532 -23.30 3.31 19.01
CA VAL A 532 -23.39 4.45 18.09
C VAL A 532 -24.75 4.48 17.40
N ALA A 533 -25.35 5.67 17.31
CA ALA A 533 -26.65 5.87 16.66
C ALA A 533 -26.58 5.53 15.18
N LYS A 534 -27.16 4.40 14.74
CA LYS A 534 -26.99 3.84 13.38
C LYS A 534 -27.15 4.87 12.25
N GLY A 535 -28.10 5.80 12.40
CA GLY A 535 -28.33 6.88 11.47
C GLY A 535 -27.19 7.89 11.27
N VAL A 536 -26.08 7.86 12.01
CA VAL A 536 -24.93 8.76 11.79
C VAL A 536 -23.87 8.20 10.84
N TYR A 537 -24.00 6.94 10.42
CA TYR A 537 -23.15 6.30 9.41
C TYR A 537 -23.94 5.51 8.34
N SER A 538 -25.28 5.50 8.41
CA SER A 538 -26.16 4.82 7.44
C SER A 538 -27.32 5.68 6.91
N TYR A 539 -27.23 7.01 6.97
CA TYR A 539 -28.28 7.93 6.51
C TYR A 539 -28.29 8.09 4.99
N GLY A 540 -29.49 8.17 4.39
CA GLY A 540 -29.68 8.44 2.97
C GLY A 540 -29.25 7.28 2.06
N LYS A 541 -28.87 7.61 0.82
CA LYS A 541 -28.45 6.64 -0.22
C LYS A 541 -26.99 6.80 -0.68
N ASN A 542 -26.25 7.78 -0.16
CA ASN A 542 -24.87 8.03 -0.58
C ASN A 542 -23.90 7.07 0.14
N LYS A 543 -23.62 5.93 -0.52
CA LYS A 543 -22.70 4.90 0.01
C LYS A 543 -21.31 5.44 0.36
N SER A 544 -20.73 6.31 -0.48
CA SER A 544 -19.39 6.86 -0.24
C SER A 544 -19.35 7.70 1.05
N GLN A 545 -20.37 8.51 1.31
CA GLN A 545 -20.46 9.27 2.57
C GLN A 545 -20.67 8.35 3.79
N GLN A 546 -21.51 7.32 3.67
CA GLN A 546 -21.73 6.33 4.72
C GLN A 546 -20.44 5.57 5.07
N GLU A 547 -19.69 5.16 4.05
CA GLU A 547 -18.41 4.48 4.17
C GLU A 547 -17.34 5.38 4.83
N LYS A 548 -17.21 6.65 4.39
CA LYS A 548 -16.31 7.63 5.02
C LYS A 548 -16.67 7.86 6.50
N ALA A 549 -17.96 8.02 6.82
CA ALA A 549 -18.41 8.20 8.20
C ALA A 549 -18.13 6.96 9.08
N ARG A 550 -18.34 5.73 8.56
CA ARG A 550 -18.00 4.51 9.30
C ARG A 550 -16.49 4.36 9.48
N LYS A 551 -15.69 4.57 8.43
CA LYS A 551 -14.22 4.53 8.47
C LYS A 551 -13.62 5.58 9.41
N PHE A 552 -14.24 6.76 9.53
CA PHE A 552 -13.86 7.76 10.54
C PHE A 552 -14.07 7.24 11.96
N LEU A 553 -15.29 6.76 12.25
CA LEU A 553 -15.67 6.24 13.57
C LEU A 553 -14.76 5.07 14.00
N ASP A 554 -14.48 4.15 13.08
CA ASP A 554 -13.52 3.04 13.26
C ASP A 554 -12.10 3.56 13.55
N LYS A 555 -11.56 4.49 12.75
CA LYS A 555 -10.24 5.12 12.97
C LYS A 555 -10.10 5.78 14.35
N ILE A 556 -11.17 6.35 14.92
CA ILE A 556 -11.15 6.96 16.27
C ILE A 556 -11.50 5.98 17.42
N GLY A 557 -11.61 4.67 17.13
CA GLY A 557 -11.70 3.61 18.14
C GLY A 557 -13.08 2.98 18.35
N VAL A 558 -14.11 3.37 17.57
CA VAL A 558 -15.41 2.69 17.60
C VAL A 558 -15.25 1.30 17.00
N SER A 559 -15.37 0.27 17.82
CA SER A 559 -15.19 -1.12 17.40
C SER A 559 -16.51 -1.84 17.13
N GLU A 560 -16.49 -2.89 16.29
CA GLU A 560 -17.65 -3.78 16.12
C GLU A 560 -18.04 -4.45 17.45
N TRP A 561 -19.34 -4.67 17.68
CA TRP A 561 -19.77 -5.41 18.86
C TRP A 561 -19.56 -6.92 18.65
N ASN A 562 -18.63 -7.49 19.42
CA ASN A 562 -18.36 -8.92 19.43
C ASN A 562 -18.73 -9.53 20.79
N VAL A 563 -19.44 -10.66 20.77
CA VAL A 563 -19.79 -11.45 21.96
C VAL A 563 -18.55 -11.94 22.71
N VAL A 564 -17.43 -12.13 22.00
CA VAL A 564 -16.13 -12.50 22.57
C VAL A 564 -15.56 -11.36 23.42
N THR A 565 -15.52 -10.15 22.89
CA THR A 565 -15.08 -8.93 23.60
C THR A 565 -16.00 -8.59 24.78
N GLU A 566 -17.33 -8.69 24.62
CA GLU A 566 -18.27 -8.55 25.75
C GLU A 566 -17.93 -9.55 26.88
N VAL A 567 -17.58 -10.78 26.54
CA VAL A 567 -17.23 -11.79 27.55
C VAL A 567 -15.90 -11.46 28.23
N LEU A 568 -14.83 -11.23 27.46
CA LEU A 568 -13.49 -10.95 27.97
C LEU A 568 -13.46 -9.73 28.89
N ASP A 569 -13.98 -8.60 28.40
CA ASP A 569 -13.76 -7.30 29.03
C ASP A 569 -14.82 -6.98 30.09
N HIS A 570 -16.07 -7.43 29.89
CA HIS A 570 -17.20 -7.03 30.74
C HIS A 570 -17.85 -8.18 31.51
N ILE A 571 -17.59 -9.47 31.21
CA ILE A 571 -18.18 -10.60 31.95
C ILE A 571 -17.16 -11.29 32.83
N LEU A 572 -16.02 -11.74 32.31
CA LEU A 572 -15.02 -12.47 33.10
C LEU A 572 -14.49 -11.70 34.33
N PRO A 573 -14.23 -10.37 34.27
CA PRO A 573 -13.75 -9.62 35.43
C PRO A 573 -14.72 -9.61 36.62
N LYS A 574 -16.04 -9.71 36.36
CA LYS A 574 -17.06 -9.85 37.40
C LYS A 574 -16.87 -11.14 38.23
N TYR A 575 -16.31 -12.19 37.62
CA TYR A 575 -16.02 -13.46 38.30
C TYR A 575 -14.60 -13.51 38.88
N ARG A 576 -13.65 -12.73 38.36
CA ARG A 576 -12.29 -12.60 38.92
C ARG A 576 -12.28 -11.83 40.24
N ASN A 577 -13.05 -10.75 40.31
CA ASN A 577 -12.92 -9.75 41.37
C ASN A 577 -14.03 -9.79 42.43
N SER A 578 -15.04 -10.66 42.30
CA SER A 578 -16.16 -10.71 43.25
C SER A 578 -15.84 -11.53 44.49
N THR A 579 -15.86 -10.88 45.65
CA THR A 579 -15.87 -11.51 46.99
C THR A 579 -17.24 -12.09 47.37
N SER A 580 -18.29 -11.83 46.58
CA SER A 580 -19.68 -12.18 46.89
C SER A 580 -20.28 -13.14 45.85
N ALA A 581 -21.24 -13.98 46.29
CA ALA A 581 -21.89 -14.97 45.43
C ALA A 581 -22.86 -14.30 44.42
N ILE A 582 -22.51 -14.31 43.14
CA ILE A 582 -23.34 -13.75 42.06
C ILE A 582 -24.68 -14.53 41.96
N PRO A 583 -25.85 -13.86 41.91
CA PRO A 583 -27.15 -14.53 41.86
C PRO A 583 -27.34 -15.47 40.67
N ARG A 584 -27.91 -16.65 40.92
CA ARG A 584 -28.04 -17.76 39.95
C ARG A 584 -28.72 -17.37 38.62
N LYS A 585 -29.67 -16.42 38.63
CA LYS A 585 -30.33 -15.89 37.42
C LYS A 585 -29.34 -15.09 36.53
N LYS A 586 -28.44 -14.32 37.16
CA LYS A 586 -27.39 -13.55 36.48
C LYS A 586 -26.28 -14.48 35.97
N PHE A 587 -25.81 -15.41 36.81
CA PHE A 587 -24.85 -16.45 36.41
C PHE A 587 -25.31 -17.25 35.19
N ASN A 588 -26.56 -17.72 35.16
CA ASN A 588 -27.08 -18.48 34.02
C ASN A 588 -27.10 -17.66 32.71
N ARG A 589 -27.36 -16.35 32.80
CA ARG A 589 -27.34 -15.43 31.64
C ARG A 589 -25.92 -15.23 31.13
N ASP A 590 -25.01 -14.90 32.04
CA ASP A 590 -23.59 -14.66 31.75
C ASP A 590 -22.91 -15.92 31.20
N PHE A 591 -23.18 -17.09 31.80
CA PHE A 591 -22.70 -18.40 31.32
C PHE A 591 -23.25 -18.74 29.92
N THR A 592 -24.48 -18.32 29.60
CA THR A 592 -25.03 -18.48 28.24
C THR A 592 -24.30 -17.60 27.23
N LYS A 593 -23.91 -16.37 27.61
CA LYS A 593 -23.05 -15.50 26.78
C LYS A 593 -21.65 -16.10 26.60
N ILE A 594 -21.01 -16.58 27.67
CA ILE A 594 -19.72 -17.30 27.64
C ILE A 594 -19.77 -18.50 26.68
N VAL A 595 -20.81 -19.34 26.77
CA VAL A 595 -20.99 -20.51 25.89
C VAL A 595 -21.32 -20.12 24.45
N LYS A 596 -21.88 -18.93 24.18
CA LYS A 596 -22.02 -18.39 22.81
C LYS A 596 -20.66 -17.92 22.29
N ALA A 597 -19.96 -17.08 23.05
CA ALA A 597 -18.68 -16.50 22.68
C ALA A 597 -17.58 -17.55 22.40
N TYR A 598 -17.47 -18.58 23.25
CA TYR A 598 -16.51 -19.68 23.04
C TYR A 598 -16.85 -20.59 21.83
N ARG A 599 -17.99 -20.40 21.15
CA ARG A 599 -18.26 -21.00 19.83
C ARG A 599 -17.83 -20.10 18.68
N THR A 600 -17.77 -18.79 18.91
CA THR A 600 -17.31 -17.79 17.94
C THR A 600 -15.79 -17.78 17.89
N ASP A 601 -15.12 -17.65 19.03
CA ASP A 601 -13.66 -17.81 19.14
C ASP A 601 -13.31 -18.74 20.32
N PRO A 602 -13.00 -20.03 20.05
CA PRO A 602 -12.52 -20.97 21.06
C PRO A 602 -11.05 -20.79 21.45
N GLN A 603 -10.27 -20.00 20.71
CA GLN A 603 -8.83 -19.82 20.89
C GLN A 603 -8.53 -18.63 21.81
N GLN A 604 -9.04 -17.44 21.50
CA GLN A 604 -8.84 -16.22 22.29
C GLN A 604 -9.37 -16.36 23.72
N LEU A 605 -10.54 -16.99 23.88
CA LEU A 605 -11.17 -17.17 25.19
C LEU A 605 -10.56 -18.28 26.06
N ARG A 606 -9.73 -19.17 25.49
CA ARG A 606 -9.36 -20.44 26.15
C ARG A 606 -8.65 -20.23 27.48
N GLU A 607 -7.58 -19.45 27.48
CA GLU A 607 -6.71 -19.30 28.65
C GLU A 607 -7.43 -18.50 29.75
N GLU A 608 -8.12 -17.43 29.35
CA GLU A 608 -8.89 -16.56 30.24
C GLU A 608 -10.10 -17.25 30.88
N LEU A 609 -10.70 -18.25 30.22
CA LEU A 609 -11.72 -19.12 30.82
C LEU A 609 -11.11 -20.17 31.76
N MET A 610 -9.92 -20.70 31.47
CA MET A 610 -9.25 -21.70 32.32
C MET A 610 -8.78 -21.13 33.66
N THR A 611 -8.44 -19.83 33.71
CA THR A 611 -7.93 -19.13 34.90
C THR A 611 -9.02 -18.42 35.72
N THR A 612 -10.22 -18.20 35.18
CA THR A 612 -11.33 -17.50 35.85
C THR A 612 -12.18 -18.51 36.66
N PRO A 613 -12.57 -18.19 37.92
CA PRO A 613 -13.35 -19.11 38.75
C PRO A 613 -14.83 -19.12 38.34
N LEU A 614 -15.17 -19.95 37.35
CA LEU A 614 -16.51 -20.02 36.73
C LEU A 614 -17.34 -21.24 37.17
N ILE A 615 -16.76 -22.19 37.91
CA ILE A 615 -17.42 -23.45 38.26
C ILE A 615 -17.99 -23.36 39.67
N LEU A 616 -19.27 -23.03 39.76
CA LEU A 616 -20.02 -22.98 41.01
C LEU A 616 -20.27 -24.40 41.57
N THR A 617 -19.77 -24.69 42.77
CA THR A 617 -20.00 -25.93 43.52
C THR A 617 -20.30 -25.65 44.99
N LYS A 618 -20.72 -26.68 45.75
CA LYS A 618 -20.92 -26.64 47.19
C LYS A 618 -19.82 -27.45 47.89
N ASP A 619 -19.23 -26.93 48.96
CA ASP A 619 -18.28 -27.69 49.77
C ASP A 619 -19.01 -28.81 50.54
N SER A 620 -18.35 -29.95 50.74
CA SER A 620 -18.90 -31.08 51.50
C SER A 620 -18.78 -30.91 53.03
N ARG A 621 -17.93 -29.98 53.50
CA ARG A 621 -17.69 -29.73 54.93
C ARG A 621 -18.33 -28.42 55.44
N ALA A 622 -18.63 -27.48 54.55
CA ALA A 622 -19.30 -26.23 54.88
C ALA A 622 -20.39 -25.94 53.84
N SER A 623 -21.58 -25.50 54.27
CA SER A 623 -22.74 -25.32 53.39
C SER A 623 -22.63 -24.18 52.35
N ASN A 624 -21.46 -23.57 52.22
CA ASN A 624 -21.20 -22.43 51.34
C ASN A 624 -21.01 -22.86 49.89
N LEU A 625 -21.37 -21.94 48.98
CA LEU A 625 -21.07 -22.05 47.56
C LEU A 625 -19.67 -21.48 47.29
N ILE A 626 -18.86 -22.23 46.55
CA ILE A 626 -17.52 -21.82 46.13
C ILE A 626 -17.42 -21.84 44.60
N TYR A 627 -16.71 -20.87 44.04
CA TYR A 627 -16.38 -20.84 42.62
C TYR A 627 -14.97 -21.43 42.43
N LEU A 628 -14.85 -22.50 41.65
CA LEU A 628 -13.59 -23.12 41.28
C LEU A 628 -13.16 -22.74 39.86
N LYS A 629 -11.86 -22.76 39.62
CA LYS A 629 -11.26 -22.58 38.29
C LYS A 629 -11.23 -23.91 37.52
N PRO A 630 -11.42 -23.93 36.20
CA PRO A 630 -11.28 -25.15 35.40
C PRO A 630 -9.92 -25.85 35.50
N ASP A 631 -8.83 -25.10 35.70
CA ASP A 631 -7.48 -25.65 35.87
C ASP A 631 -7.30 -26.50 37.15
N GLN A 632 -8.12 -26.31 38.18
CA GLN A 632 -8.10 -27.03 39.47
C GLN A 632 -8.75 -28.43 39.42
N LEU A 633 -9.36 -28.80 38.29
CA LEU A 633 -10.15 -30.03 38.15
C LEU A 633 -9.52 -31.05 37.18
N HIS A 634 -9.98 -32.29 37.26
CA HIS A 634 -9.77 -33.34 36.28
C HIS A 634 -11.04 -34.17 36.06
N PHE A 635 -11.17 -34.82 34.90
CA PHE A 635 -12.28 -35.73 34.65
C PHE A 635 -12.06 -37.08 35.34
N GLY A 636 -13.08 -37.53 36.07
CA GLY A 636 -13.18 -38.87 36.63
C GLY A 636 -14.10 -39.78 35.81
N VAL A 637 -14.48 -40.92 36.40
CA VAL A 637 -15.39 -41.88 35.77
C VAL A 637 -16.84 -41.38 35.85
N GLY A 638 -17.63 -41.60 34.79
CA GLY A 638 -19.02 -41.13 34.71
C GLY A 638 -19.16 -39.61 34.62
N ASP A 639 -20.25 -39.05 35.12
CA ASP A 639 -20.55 -37.59 35.08
C ASP A 639 -19.81 -36.74 36.13
N THR A 640 -18.77 -37.29 36.77
CA THR A 640 -18.12 -36.67 37.95
C THR A 640 -16.84 -35.89 37.62
N LEU A 641 -16.67 -34.73 38.26
CA LEU A 641 -15.44 -33.93 38.24
C LEU A 641 -14.71 -34.02 39.59
N TRP A 642 -13.39 -34.13 39.54
CA TRP A 642 -12.54 -34.45 40.69
C TRP A 642 -11.55 -33.31 40.92
N ARG A 643 -11.33 -32.91 42.18
CA ARG A 643 -10.46 -31.78 42.55
C ARG A 643 -9.01 -32.24 42.75
N LYS A 644 -8.07 -31.60 42.05
CA LYS A 644 -6.63 -31.90 42.17
C LYS A 644 -6.14 -31.75 43.62
N ASN A 645 -5.19 -32.61 44.00
CA ASN A 645 -4.45 -32.58 45.28
C ASN A 645 -5.30 -32.62 46.56
N SER A 646 -6.50 -33.18 46.52
CA SER A 646 -7.35 -33.36 47.72
C SER A 646 -6.99 -34.67 48.45
N ILE A 647 -6.25 -34.59 49.56
CA ILE A 647 -5.88 -35.77 50.36
C ILE A 647 -7.10 -36.25 51.17
N GLY A 648 -7.60 -37.43 50.82
CA GLY A 648 -8.74 -38.09 51.45
C GLY A 648 -10.03 -37.97 50.64
N ILE A 649 -10.47 -39.11 50.08
CA ILE A 649 -11.70 -39.34 49.30
C ILE A 649 -12.13 -38.14 48.45
N TYR A 650 -11.59 -38.08 47.23
CA TYR A 650 -11.88 -37.09 46.20
C TYR A 650 -13.37 -36.69 46.18
N SER A 651 -13.67 -35.43 46.47
CA SER A 651 -15.03 -34.91 46.45
C SER A 651 -15.54 -34.82 45.01
N ALA A 652 -16.34 -35.81 44.61
CA ALA A 652 -16.97 -35.87 43.30
C ALA A 652 -17.97 -34.70 43.14
N ILE A 653 -17.63 -33.74 42.28
CA ILE A 653 -18.47 -32.60 41.96
C ILE A 653 -19.43 -32.99 40.84
N SER A 654 -20.71 -33.12 41.19
CA SER A 654 -21.81 -33.32 40.24
C SER A 654 -22.11 -32.03 39.47
N VAL A 655 -21.70 -31.95 38.21
CA VAL A 655 -22.00 -30.84 37.31
C VAL A 655 -23.16 -31.17 36.36
N THR A 656 -23.87 -30.15 35.87
CA THR A 656 -24.92 -30.37 34.86
C THR A 656 -24.30 -30.83 33.53
N LYS A 657 -25.02 -31.65 32.76
CA LYS A 657 -24.60 -32.15 31.43
C LYS A 657 -24.10 -31.05 30.49
N LYS A 658 -24.74 -29.86 30.51
CA LYS A 658 -24.32 -28.68 29.73
C LYS A 658 -22.96 -28.13 30.17
N VAL A 659 -22.69 -28.08 31.47
CA VAL A 659 -21.39 -27.67 32.02
C VAL A 659 -20.33 -28.73 31.71
N ARG A 660 -20.63 -30.03 31.88
CA ARG A 660 -19.70 -31.12 31.53
C ARG A 660 -19.25 -31.04 30.07
N GLN A 661 -20.20 -30.88 29.13
CA GLN A 661 -19.91 -30.74 27.70
C GLN A 661 -19.07 -29.49 27.37
N PHE A 662 -19.27 -28.38 28.08
CA PHE A 662 -18.45 -27.18 27.91
C PHE A 662 -17.01 -27.39 28.42
N LEU A 663 -16.85 -27.96 29.61
CA LEU A 663 -15.54 -28.26 30.19
C LEU A 663 -14.77 -29.33 29.40
N GLN A 664 -15.46 -30.26 28.74
CA GLN A 664 -14.86 -31.20 27.77
C GLN A 664 -14.30 -30.46 26.55
N LYS A 665 -15.01 -29.45 26.01
CA LYS A 665 -14.49 -28.59 24.92
C LYS A 665 -13.33 -27.69 25.35
N LEU A 666 -13.18 -27.42 26.65
CA LEU A 666 -11.98 -26.78 27.22
C LEU A 666 -10.80 -27.76 27.38
N LYS A 667 -10.94 -29.06 27.05
CA LYS A 667 -9.86 -30.06 27.09
C LYS A 667 -9.15 -30.14 28.46
N ILE A 668 -9.92 -30.17 29.55
CA ILE A 668 -9.38 -30.45 30.90
C ILE A 668 -8.82 -31.88 30.94
N PRO A 669 -7.64 -32.12 31.56
CA PRO A 669 -6.99 -33.43 31.55
C PRO A 669 -7.76 -34.53 32.30
N GLN A 670 -7.47 -35.77 31.90
CA GLN A 670 -7.93 -37.02 32.50
C GLN A 670 -6.90 -37.53 33.53
N TRP A 671 -7.30 -38.46 34.40
CA TRP A 671 -6.45 -39.01 35.47
C TRP A 671 -5.65 -40.25 35.00
N ASP A 672 -4.35 -40.30 35.33
CA ASP A 672 -3.45 -41.43 35.06
C ASP A 672 -3.07 -42.17 36.36
N ILE A 673 -3.48 -43.45 36.45
CA ILE A 673 -3.22 -44.34 37.60
C ILE A 673 -1.84 -45.00 37.55
N VAL A 674 -1.22 -45.12 36.36
CA VAL A 674 0.12 -45.71 36.21
C VAL A 674 1.19 -44.78 36.77
N ASP A 675 0.98 -43.47 36.65
CA ASP A 675 1.87 -42.46 37.22
C ASP A 675 1.93 -42.51 38.76
N GLU A 676 0.82 -42.84 39.45
CA GLU A 676 0.80 -43.10 40.91
C GLU A 676 1.69 -44.30 41.26
N ILE A 677 1.54 -45.42 40.55
CA ILE A 677 2.26 -46.67 40.84
C ILE A 677 3.77 -46.47 40.67
N ILE A 678 4.19 -45.85 39.57
CA ILE A 678 5.60 -45.60 39.26
C ILE A 678 6.23 -44.64 40.30
N LYS A 679 5.49 -43.64 40.79
CA LYS A 679 6.01 -42.62 41.71
C LYS A 679 5.91 -42.98 43.20
N THR A 680 5.03 -43.90 43.58
CA THR A 680 4.72 -44.16 45.01
C THR A 680 4.82 -45.62 45.47
N ILE A 681 4.62 -46.60 44.58
CA ILE A 681 4.63 -48.02 44.95
C ILE A 681 5.97 -48.67 44.62
N LEU A 682 6.44 -48.53 43.38
CA LEU A 682 7.67 -49.21 42.93
C LEU A 682 8.94 -48.80 43.72
N PRO A 683 9.15 -47.52 44.12
CA PRO A 683 10.34 -47.10 44.86
C PRO A 683 10.56 -47.84 46.20
N LYS A 684 9.48 -48.34 46.84
CA LYS A 684 9.59 -49.17 48.07
C LYS A 684 10.49 -50.39 47.88
N TYR A 685 10.46 -50.97 46.68
CA TYR A 685 11.14 -52.21 46.30
C TYR A 685 12.52 -51.97 45.68
N GLU A 686 12.91 -50.70 45.47
CA GLU A 686 14.19 -50.34 44.86
C GLU A 686 15.28 -50.05 45.91
N TRP A 687 14.94 -49.37 47.01
CA TRP A 687 15.95 -48.94 48.00
C TRP A 687 16.28 -50.02 49.06
N ASN A 688 15.30 -50.83 49.50
CA ASN A 688 15.53 -51.87 50.51
C ASN A 688 14.43 -52.96 50.48
N SER A 689 14.42 -53.79 49.42
CA SER A 689 13.32 -54.70 49.10
C SER A 689 12.88 -55.61 50.25
N SER A 690 13.82 -56.11 51.07
CA SER A 690 13.54 -57.06 52.16
C SER A 690 12.72 -56.48 53.31
N ARG A 691 12.44 -55.17 53.33
CA ARG A 691 11.67 -54.49 54.39
C ARG A 691 10.16 -54.44 54.15
N VAL A 692 9.65 -54.72 52.95
CA VAL A 692 8.20 -54.67 52.68
C VAL A 692 7.52 -55.93 53.24
N PRO A 693 6.62 -55.84 54.25
CA PRO A 693 5.98 -57.03 54.81
C PRO A 693 5.03 -57.69 53.80
N ILE A 694 4.93 -59.02 53.82
CA ILE A 694 4.10 -59.79 52.87
C ILE A 694 2.65 -59.27 52.80
N LYS A 695 2.06 -58.87 53.95
CA LYS A 695 0.70 -58.30 54.02
C LYS A 695 0.56 -56.95 53.31
N GLU A 696 1.61 -56.11 53.32
CA GLU A 696 1.63 -54.85 52.55
C GLU A 696 1.88 -55.14 51.07
N HIS A 697 2.83 -56.03 50.78
CA HIS A 697 3.13 -56.45 49.41
C HIS A 697 1.88 -56.98 48.69
N MET A 698 1.08 -57.84 49.32
CA MET A 698 -0.15 -58.36 48.74
C MET A 698 -1.28 -57.31 48.59
N SER A 699 -1.09 -56.09 49.13
CA SER A 699 -1.94 -54.92 48.86
C SER A 699 -1.41 -54.12 47.67
N ASP A 700 -0.11 -53.81 47.67
CA ASP A 700 0.57 -53.15 46.55
C ASP A 700 0.45 -53.95 45.24
N PHE A 701 0.66 -55.26 45.29
CA PHE A 701 0.53 -56.17 44.16
C PHE A 701 -0.90 -56.17 43.59
N LYS A 702 -1.93 -56.06 44.44
CA LYS A 702 -3.32 -55.90 43.97
C LYS A 702 -3.53 -54.58 43.23
N LYS A 703 -2.93 -53.47 43.67
CA LYS A 703 -2.94 -52.19 42.93
C LYS A 703 -2.22 -52.30 41.59
N ILE A 704 -1.01 -52.88 41.59
CA ILE A 704 -0.20 -53.10 40.38
C ILE A 704 -0.99 -53.94 39.37
N ALA A 705 -1.51 -55.09 39.79
CA ALA A 705 -2.29 -55.97 38.93
C ALA A 705 -3.62 -55.34 38.48
N LEU A 706 -4.27 -54.50 39.30
CA LEU A 706 -5.49 -53.79 38.89
C LEU A 706 -5.20 -52.80 37.76
N ALA A 707 -4.16 -51.96 37.89
CA ALA A 707 -3.80 -51.03 36.83
C ALA A 707 -3.31 -51.76 35.56
N TYR A 708 -2.43 -52.76 35.71
CA TYR A 708 -1.85 -53.52 34.59
C TYR A 708 -2.90 -54.16 33.68
N ASN A 709 -4.05 -54.60 34.25
CA ASN A 709 -5.13 -55.22 33.50
C ASN A 709 -6.22 -54.24 33.00
N ASN A 710 -6.18 -52.95 33.37
CA ASN A 710 -7.21 -51.96 33.04
C ASN A 710 -6.67 -50.66 32.39
N CYS A 711 -5.36 -50.54 32.19
CA CYS A 711 -4.74 -49.40 31.49
C CYS A 711 -4.59 -49.67 29.97
N GLY A 712 -4.41 -48.61 29.18
CA GLY A 712 -4.19 -48.71 27.74
C GLY A 712 -2.79 -49.26 27.41
N GLU A 713 -2.56 -49.67 26.16
CA GLU A 713 -1.29 -50.32 25.77
C GLU A 713 -0.04 -49.43 25.98
N LEU A 714 -0.16 -48.10 25.87
CA LEU A 714 0.95 -47.17 26.12
C LEU A 714 1.28 -47.08 27.61
N GLU A 715 0.26 -46.95 28.47
CA GLU A 715 0.39 -46.93 29.93
C GLU A 715 0.89 -48.29 30.44
N LYS A 716 0.39 -49.39 29.86
CA LYS A 716 0.82 -50.76 30.14
C LYS A 716 2.28 -50.97 29.76
N MET A 717 2.73 -50.44 28.61
CA MET A 717 4.14 -50.49 28.19
C MET A 717 5.04 -49.70 29.16
N ARG A 718 4.65 -48.48 29.54
CA ARG A 718 5.34 -47.67 30.57
C ARG A 718 5.49 -48.44 31.89
N LEU A 719 4.41 -49.08 32.35
CA LEU A 719 4.40 -49.88 33.58
C LEU A 719 5.26 -51.16 33.46
N GLN A 720 5.15 -51.89 32.34
CA GLN A 720 5.95 -53.11 32.09
C GLN A 720 7.45 -52.86 32.18
N ILE A 721 7.95 -51.76 31.61
CA ILE A 721 9.38 -51.42 31.62
C ILE A 721 9.90 -51.28 33.06
N LYS A 722 9.15 -50.60 33.93
CA LYS A 722 9.51 -50.44 35.34
C LYS A 722 9.40 -51.76 36.11
N LEU A 723 8.28 -52.49 35.98
CA LEU A 723 8.09 -53.79 36.66
C LEU A 723 9.17 -54.84 36.29
N LYS A 724 9.73 -54.79 35.07
CA LYS A 724 10.83 -55.66 34.64
C LYS A 724 12.17 -55.33 35.32
N ALA A 725 12.35 -54.10 35.81
CA ALA A 725 13.58 -53.65 36.48
C ALA A 725 13.54 -53.82 38.01
N THR A 726 12.37 -53.68 38.64
CA THR A 726 12.18 -53.65 40.09
C THR A 726 12.16 -55.06 40.73
N ARG A 727 12.72 -55.20 41.94
CA ARG A 727 12.69 -56.46 42.73
C ARG A 727 11.37 -56.61 43.50
N PHE A 728 10.27 -56.94 42.80
CA PHE A 728 8.93 -56.93 43.40
C PHE A 728 8.21 -58.31 43.45
N ILE A 729 8.78 -59.38 42.89
CA ILE A 729 8.12 -60.70 42.88
C ILE A 729 8.73 -61.60 43.96
N LEU A 730 7.88 -62.15 44.82
CA LEU A 730 8.24 -63.01 45.95
C LEU A 730 8.75 -64.38 45.45
N LYS A 731 9.88 -64.81 46.03
CA LYS A 731 10.54 -66.09 45.75
C LYS A 731 9.88 -67.25 46.51
N GLU A 732 9.89 -68.45 45.92
CA GLU A 732 9.49 -69.69 46.60
C GLU A 732 10.34 -69.98 47.86
N GLY A 733 9.71 -70.59 48.88
CA GLY A 733 10.34 -70.98 50.14
C GLY A 733 10.57 -69.85 51.14
N THR A 734 10.11 -68.61 50.88
CA THR A 734 10.17 -67.52 51.86
C THR A 734 8.99 -67.60 52.84
N HIS A 735 9.27 -67.91 54.10
CA HIS A 735 8.27 -67.92 55.17
C HIS A 735 8.63 -66.91 56.27
N GLY A 736 7.65 -66.13 56.74
CA GLY A 736 7.80 -65.24 57.89
C GLY A 736 8.55 -63.93 57.64
N HIS A 737 9.36 -63.52 58.61
CA HIS A 737 9.74 -62.11 58.85
C HIS A 737 10.78 -61.48 57.88
N ASN A 738 11.29 -62.21 56.88
CA ASN A 738 12.32 -61.70 55.97
C ASN A 738 12.05 -62.13 54.50
N PRO A 739 11.09 -61.50 53.80
CA PRO A 739 10.70 -61.88 52.45
C PRO A 739 11.77 -61.52 51.40
N GLU A 740 12.15 -62.49 50.56
CA GLU A 740 13.09 -62.28 49.45
C GLU A 740 12.34 -61.98 48.15
N TYR A 741 12.45 -60.73 47.67
CA TYR A 741 11.90 -60.32 46.38
C TYR A 741 12.97 -60.32 45.27
N CYS A 742 12.58 -60.78 44.10
CA CYS A 742 13.41 -60.91 42.91
C CYS A 742 12.84 -60.13 41.72
N LYS A 743 13.67 -59.91 40.70
CA LYS A 743 13.22 -59.39 39.41
C LYS A 743 12.53 -60.50 38.61
N PRO A 744 11.58 -60.19 37.71
CA PRO A 744 10.89 -61.20 36.90
C PRO A 744 11.83 -62.12 36.09
N ASN A 745 12.96 -61.59 35.60
CA ASN A 745 13.95 -62.36 34.83
C ASN A 745 14.90 -63.22 35.70
N GLU A 746 14.91 -63.05 37.01
CA GLU A 746 15.68 -63.90 37.95
C GLU A 746 14.92 -65.17 38.35
N LEU A 747 13.63 -65.26 38.01
CA LEU A 747 12.73 -66.33 38.43
C LEU A 747 12.30 -67.25 37.26
N TYR A 748 12.03 -68.50 37.62
CA TYR A 748 11.40 -69.53 36.79
C TYR A 748 10.02 -69.92 37.36
N PHE A 749 9.14 -70.48 36.51
CA PHE A 749 7.93 -71.14 37.02
C PHE A 749 8.29 -72.47 37.71
N PRO A 750 7.60 -72.84 38.81
CA PRO A 750 7.89 -74.03 39.63
C PRO A 750 7.49 -75.37 38.98
N ILE A 751 8.01 -75.65 37.78
CA ILE A 751 7.65 -76.81 36.93
C ILE A 751 8.67 -77.94 37.15
N ASP A 752 8.18 -79.17 37.32
CA ASP A 752 8.99 -80.34 37.73
C ASP A 752 10.22 -80.58 36.84
N LYS A 753 10.08 -80.45 35.52
CA LYS A 753 11.20 -80.58 34.57
C LYS A 753 12.31 -79.56 34.80
N LEU A 754 11.96 -78.33 35.22
CA LEU A 754 12.94 -77.31 35.60
C LEU A 754 13.53 -77.57 36.99
N ARG A 755 12.73 -78.08 37.93
CA ARG A 755 13.22 -78.49 39.25
C ARG A 755 14.26 -79.61 39.15
N LEU A 756 14.00 -80.63 38.32
CA LEU A 756 14.90 -81.75 38.06
C LEU A 756 16.20 -81.29 37.38
N TYR A 757 16.11 -80.43 36.37
CA TYR A 757 17.28 -79.92 35.66
C TYR A 757 18.15 -78.97 36.51
N PHE A 758 17.55 -78.12 37.35
CA PHE A 758 18.25 -77.24 38.29
C PHE A 758 18.49 -77.87 39.67
N GLU A 759 18.28 -79.18 39.83
CA GLU A 759 18.42 -79.86 41.12
C GLU A 759 19.83 -79.66 41.71
N GLY A 760 19.89 -79.32 43.01
CA GLY A 760 21.12 -78.96 43.72
C GLY A 760 21.61 -77.52 43.48
N ASN A 761 21.23 -76.89 42.36
CA ASN A 761 21.75 -75.58 41.96
C ASN A 761 21.00 -74.42 42.65
N ARG A 762 21.66 -73.79 43.64
CA ARG A 762 21.08 -72.68 44.44
C ARG A 762 20.99 -71.33 43.70
N THR A 763 21.57 -71.21 42.51
CA THR A 763 21.58 -69.94 41.73
C THR A 763 20.22 -69.62 41.15
N TYR A 764 19.50 -70.64 40.69
CA TYR A 764 18.22 -70.50 40.00
C TYR A 764 17.04 -70.59 40.99
N LYS A 765 16.04 -69.73 40.79
CA LYS A 765 14.99 -69.45 41.77
C LYS A 765 13.60 -69.57 41.15
N PHE A 766 12.61 -69.97 41.95
CA PHE A 766 11.23 -70.15 41.52
C PHE A 766 10.29 -69.09 42.12
N VAL A 767 9.16 -68.83 41.44
CA VAL A 767 8.09 -67.92 41.92
C VAL A 767 7.34 -68.53 43.11
N SER A 768 7.00 -67.73 44.11
CA SER A 768 6.23 -68.17 45.28
C SER A 768 4.80 -68.62 44.96
N SER A 769 4.33 -69.66 45.65
CA SER A 769 2.96 -70.17 45.62
C SER A 769 1.92 -69.26 46.31
N GLU A 770 2.36 -68.19 46.98
CA GLU A 770 1.50 -67.11 47.51
C GLU A 770 0.72 -66.37 46.39
N TYR A 771 1.15 -66.50 45.12
CA TYR A 771 0.45 -65.92 43.97
C TYR A 771 -0.55 -66.90 43.35
N LEU A 772 -1.82 -66.50 43.29
CA LEU A 772 -2.89 -67.23 42.61
C LEU A 772 -2.67 -67.32 41.08
N ASP A 773 -2.99 -68.46 40.47
CA ASP A 773 -2.79 -68.78 39.04
C ASP A 773 -3.34 -67.74 38.05
N ARG A 774 -4.37 -67.00 38.46
CA ARG A 774 -4.96 -65.84 37.75
C ARG A 774 -3.94 -64.76 37.30
N HIS A 775 -2.69 -64.80 37.77
CA HIS A 775 -1.62 -63.87 37.41
C HIS A 775 -0.59 -64.39 36.39
N VAL A 776 -0.67 -65.67 35.97
CA VAL A 776 0.31 -66.31 35.05
C VAL A 776 0.52 -65.52 33.74
N LYS A 777 -0.53 -64.93 33.15
CA LYS A 777 -0.42 -64.09 31.94
C LYS A 777 0.51 -62.89 32.16
N MET A 778 0.34 -62.16 33.27
CA MET A 778 1.17 -61.02 33.63
C MET A 778 2.63 -61.45 33.86
N PHE A 779 2.86 -62.58 34.54
CA PHE A 779 4.21 -63.09 34.78
C PHE A 779 4.94 -63.53 33.50
N ARG A 780 4.23 -64.12 32.52
CA ARG A 780 4.78 -64.38 31.17
C ARG A 780 5.10 -63.09 30.42
N GLU A 781 4.21 -62.09 30.42
CA GLU A 781 4.45 -60.76 29.82
C GLU A 781 5.65 -60.02 30.49
N LEU A 782 5.95 -60.36 31.75
CA LEU A 782 7.10 -59.86 32.52
C LEU A 782 8.40 -60.67 32.35
N ARG A 783 8.43 -61.77 31.56
CA ARG A 783 9.60 -62.63 31.27
C ARG A 783 10.06 -63.62 32.37
N ILE A 784 9.16 -64.03 33.27
CA ILE A 784 9.35 -65.28 34.03
C ILE A 784 9.25 -66.45 33.03
N SER A 785 10.17 -67.41 33.10
CA SER A 785 10.29 -68.49 32.10
C SER A 785 9.71 -69.83 32.58
N ASP A 786 9.02 -70.53 31.68
CA ASP A 786 8.56 -71.92 31.84
C ASP A 786 9.44 -72.94 31.08
N LYS A 787 10.56 -72.49 30.50
CA LYS A 787 11.59 -73.29 29.82
C LYS A 787 13.00 -72.84 30.23
N ILE A 788 13.98 -73.75 30.20
CA ILE A 788 15.41 -73.44 30.41
C ILE A 788 15.81 -72.30 29.48
N ARG A 789 16.45 -71.25 30.00
CA ARG A 789 16.92 -70.12 29.17
C ARG A 789 18.18 -70.54 28.41
N ILE A 790 18.12 -70.36 27.09
CA ILE A 790 19.24 -70.47 26.17
C ILE A 790 19.41 -69.09 25.54
N ILE A 791 20.60 -68.51 25.69
CA ILE A 791 21.02 -67.26 25.03
C ILE A 791 21.88 -67.70 23.86
N CYS A 792 21.36 -67.51 22.65
CA CYS A 792 21.99 -67.91 21.39
C CYS A 792 21.40 -67.04 20.28
N GLU A 793 22.24 -66.54 19.38
CA GLU A 793 21.81 -65.84 18.16
C GLU A 793 21.33 -66.85 17.10
N SER A 794 21.83 -68.09 17.14
CA SER A 794 21.25 -69.18 16.37
C SER A 794 19.90 -69.64 16.92
N LYS A 795 19.03 -70.07 16.01
CA LYS A 795 17.85 -70.89 16.33
C LYS A 795 18.10 -72.35 15.94
N PRO A 796 17.33 -73.32 16.48
CA PRO A 796 17.36 -74.69 15.98
C PRO A 796 17.05 -74.75 14.48
N GLY A 797 17.80 -75.57 13.76
CA GLY A 797 17.66 -75.72 12.31
C GLY A 797 18.19 -74.56 11.47
N THR A 798 18.96 -73.62 12.03
CA THR A 798 19.59 -72.54 11.24
C THR A 798 20.66 -73.13 10.30
N THR A 799 20.49 -72.95 9.00
CA THR A 799 21.42 -73.46 7.96
C THR A 799 22.25 -72.37 7.27
N GLY A 800 21.83 -71.11 7.38
CA GLY A 800 22.57 -69.95 6.88
C GLY A 800 23.48 -69.32 7.94
N ASP A 801 24.28 -68.33 7.52
CA ASP A 801 25.21 -67.64 8.41
C ASP A 801 24.50 -66.72 9.43
N ILE A 802 25.01 -66.67 10.65
CA ILE A 802 24.57 -65.74 11.70
C ILE A 802 25.62 -64.66 11.96
N ARG A 803 25.17 -63.44 12.28
CA ARG A 803 26.05 -62.36 12.75
C ARG A 803 26.21 -62.48 14.26
N LEU A 804 27.44 -62.36 14.75
CA LEU A 804 27.79 -62.51 16.16
C LEU A 804 28.28 -61.18 16.75
N ALA A 805 28.38 -61.11 18.08
CA ALA A 805 28.94 -59.95 18.76
C ALA A 805 30.41 -59.69 18.33
N LYS A 806 30.76 -58.41 18.16
CA LYS A 806 32.13 -58.00 17.78
C LYS A 806 33.11 -58.35 18.89
N GLN A 807 34.27 -58.91 18.52
CA GLN A 807 35.37 -59.19 19.45
C GLN A 807 36.48 -58.16 19.24
N GLY A 808 36.56 -57.19 20.14
CA GLY A 808 37.39 -56.00 19.97
C GLY A 808 37.02 -55.23 18.70
N ARG A 809 37.97 -55.14 17.75
CA ARG A 809 37.78 -54.44 16.46
C ARG A 809 37.23 -55.32 15.33
N TYR A 810 37.03 -56.62 15.56
CA TYR A 810 36.67 -57.58 14.51
C TYR A 810 35.18 -57.93 14.53
N TYR A 811 34.61 -58.01 13.33
CA TYR A 811 33.27 -58.53 13.09
C TYR A 811 33.32 -60.05 13.05
N ARG A 812 32.37 -60.73 13.68
CA ARG A 812 32.26 -62.19 13.75
C ARG A 812 31.00 -62.68 13.08
N ARG A 813 31.10 -63.78 12.36
CA ARG A 813 30.00 -64.46 11.68
C ARG A 813 30.15 -65.96 11.88
N GLY A 814 29.13 -66.59 12.44
CA GLY A 814 29.02 -68.04 12.52
C GLY A 814 28.51 -68.60 11.21
N LEU A 815 29.28 -69.47 10.56
CA LEU A 815 28.84 -70.10 9.31
C LEU A 815 27.89 -71.26 9.61
N LYS A 816 26.88 -71.47 8.75
CA LYS A 816 25.87 -72.54 8.89
C LYS A 816 25.21 -72.59 10.29
N GLY A 817 24.91 -71.43 10.86
CA GLY A 817 24.27 -71.28 12.17
C GLY A 817 25.17 -71.46 13.39
N PHE A 818 26.47 -71.73 13.26
CA PHE A 818 27.36 -71.98 14.40
C PHE A 818 27.47 -70.77 15.34
N ASP A 819 26.92 -70.85 16.55
CA ASP A 819 27.08 -69.84 17.59
C ASP A 819 28.11 -70.29 18.64
N PRO A 820 29.34 -69.72 18.66
CA PRO A 820 30.33 -70.01 19.69
C PRO A 820 29.99 -69.39 21.05
N ASP A 821 29.12 -68.38 21.09
CA ASP A 821 28.81 -67.58 22.30
C ASP A 821 27.58 -68.11 23.05
N ILE A 822 27.05 -69.29 22.66
CA ILE A 822 25.85 -69.90 23.23
C ILE A 822 25.98 -70.15 24.75
N GLN A 823 25.04 -69.60 25.51
CA GLN A 823 24.95 -69.80 26.96
C GLN A 823 23.64 -70.51 27.32
N VAL A 824 23.75 -71.55 28.14
CA VAL A 824 22.61 -72.35 28.62
C VAL A 824 22.58 -72.28 30.14
N ASP A 825 21.48 -71.77 30.71
CA ASP A 825 21.32 -71.68 32.16
C ASP A 825 21.53 -73.06 32.81
N GLY A 826 22.37 -73.13 33.85
CA GLY A 826 22.59 -74.33 34.66
C GLY A 826 23.39 -75.48 34.02
N LEU A 827 23.70 -75.46 32.72
CA LEU A 827 24.20 -76.65 32.00
C LEU A 827 25.43 -77.30 32.64
N LYS A 828 26.45 -76.52 33.00
CA LYS A 828 27.66 -77.02 33.68
C LYS A 828 27.34 -77.77 34.98
N HIS A 829 26.34 -77.31 35.75
CA HIS A 829 25.93 -77.99 36.98
C HIS A 829 25.21 -79.32 36.69
N ALA A 830 24.38 -79.36 35.65
CA ALA A 830 23.67 -80.57 35.25
C ALA A 830 24.62 -81.64 34.69
N LEU A 831 25.62 -81.25 33.88
CA LEU A 831 26.68 -82.13 33.37
C LEU A 831 27.63 -82.65 34.45
N MET A 832 27.88 -81.86 35.51
CA MET A 832 28.68 -82.31 36.67
C MET A 832 27.89 -83.17 37.67
N ASN A 833 26.56 -83.28 37.52
CA ASN A 833 25.69 -84.10 38.37
C ASN A 833 24.70 -84.92 37.50
N PRO A 834 25.20 -85.76 36.57
CA PRO A 834 24.37 -86.40 35.57
C PRO A 834 23.47 -87.48 36.18
N SER A 835 22.28 -87.63 35.60
CA SER A 835 21.39 -88.78 35.75
C SER A 835 20.84 -89.14 34.37
N VAL A 836 20.20 -90.30 34.20
CA VAL A 836 19.66 -90.69 32.88
C VAL A 836 18.62 -89.66 32.41
N GLU A 837 17.79 -89.17 33.32
CA GLU A 837 16.73 -88.19 33.09
C GLU A 837 17.30 -86.79 32.79
N LYS A 838 18.31 -86.33 33.55
CA LYS A 838 19.00 -85.04 33.29
C LYS A 838 19.70 -85.07 31.95
N SER A 839 20.37 -86.17 31.63
CA SER A 839 21.09 -86.36 30.37
C SER A 839 20.12 -86.45 29.19
N LYS A 840 18.94 -87.06 29.38
CA LYS A 840 17.85 -87.04 28.40
C LYS A 840 17.28 -85.63 28.18
N ILE A 841 17.09 -84.84 29.25
CA ILE A 841 16.70 -83.42 29.13
C ILE A 841 17.74 -82.63 28.34
N ILE A 842 19.03 -82.85 28.60
CA ILE A 842 20.14 -82.23 27.88
C ILE A 842 20.13 -82.65 26.40
N TRP A 843 20.09 -83.96 26.10
CA TRP A 843 20.08 -84.50 24.73
C TRP A 843 18.90 -83.97 23.89
N GLU A 844 17.67 -84.16 24.36
CA GLU A 844 16.45 -83.86 23.57
C GLU A 844 16.15 -82.36 23.44
N TYR A 845 16.40 -81.55 24.47
CA TYR A 845 15.89 -80.17 24.54
C TYR A 845 16.96 -79.08 24.49
N ILE A 846 18.23 -79.46 24.54
CA ILE A 846 19.37 -78.52 24.51
C ILE A 846 20.34 -78.91 23.38
N VAL A 847 20.82 -80.15 23.38
CA VAL A 847 21.94 -80.58 22.54
C VAL A 847 21.50 -80.92 21.12
N GLY A 848 20.46 -81.73 20.92
CA GLY A 848 19.93 -82.00 19.57
C GLY A 848 19.53 -80.72 18.81
N PRO A 849 18.69 -79.84 19.40
CA PRO A 849 18.26 -78.59 18.75
C PRO A 849 19.38 -77.59 18.46
N TYR A 850 20.49 -77.61 19.21
CA TYR A 850 21.64 -76.71 19.05
C TYR A 850 22.93 -77.48 18.73
N SER A 851 22.81 -78.65 18.10
CA SER A 851 23.92 -79.56 17.80
C SER A 851 24.99 -78.94 16.90
N HIS A 852 24.58 -78.02 16.03
CA HIS A 852 25.46 -77.24 15.17
C HIS A 852 26.16 -76.06 15.87
N CYS A 853 25.90 -75.83 17.17
CA CYS A 853 26.65 -74.90 18.01
C CYS A 853 27.74 -75.60 18.86
N ILE A 854 27.92 -76.93 18.72
CA ILE A 854 28.97 -77.68 19.43
C ILE A 854 30.35 -77.33 18.85
N LYS A 855 30.54 -77.56 17.55
CA LYS A 855 31.71 -77.11 16.79
C LYS A 855 31.32 -76.64 15.39
N GLY A 856 32.05 -75.66 14.86
CA GLY A 856 31.76 -75.12 13.54
C GLY A 856 32.72 -74.00 13.13
N LYS A 857 32.43 -73.39 11.98
CA LYS A 857 33.31 -72.40 11.37
C LYS A 857 32.92 -70.97 11.77
N LEU A 858 33.88 -70.26 12.33
CA LEU A 858 33.80 -68.84 12.68
C LEU A 858 34.60 -68.02 11.67
N LEU A 859 33.90 -67.15 10.93
CA LEU A 859 34.49 -66.17 10.04
C LEU A 859 34.69 -64.85 10.80
N MET A 860 35.94 -64.36 10.81
CA MET A 860 36.34 -63.09 11.41
C MET A 860 36.78 -62.11 10.33
N SER A 861 36.33 -60.85 10.42
CA SER A 861 36.67 -59.81 9.44
C SER A 861 36.96 -58.46 10.07
N SER A 862 37.87 -57.70 9.46
CA SER A 862 38.06 -56.27 9.76
C SER A 862 36.98 -55.35 9.16
N ARG A 863 35.97 -55.88 8.45
CA ARG A 863 34.87 -55.13 7.82
C ARG A 863 33.52 -55.84 8.03
N GLU A 864 32.45 -55.07 8.26
CA GLU A 864 31.11 -55.63 8.56
C GLU A 864 30.51 -56.47 7.43
N ASN A 865 30.89 -56.19 6.18
CA ASN A 865 30.38 -56.91 5.01
C ASN A 865 31.11 -58.25 4.75
N PHE A 866 32.17 -58.58 5.50
CA PHE A 866 33.01 -59.77 5.27
C PHE A 866 33.53 -59.89 3.82
N SER A 867 33.78 -58.75 3.17
CA SER A 867 34.37 -58.71 1.83
C SER A 867 35.75 -59.35 1.79
N VAL A 868 36.06 -60.05 0.68
CA VAL A 868 37.40 -60.56 0.35
C VAL A 868 38.50 -59.48 0.31
N HIS A 869 38.12 -58.20 0.24
CA HIS A 869 39.04 -57.06 0.33
C HIS A 869 39.13 -56.46 1.75
N ALA A 870 38.73 -57.18 2.79
CA ALA A 870 39.02 -56.81 4.17
C ALA A 870 40.52 -57.02 4.49
N ARG A 871 41.09 -56.15 5.34
CA ARG A 871 42.52 -56.22 5.72
C ARG A 871 42.83 -57.47 6.57
N THR A 872 41.80 -58.06 7.15
CA THR A 872 41.83 -59.36 7.80
C THR A 872 40.52 -60.05 7.45
N LEU A 873 40.60 -61.27 6.93
CA LEU A 873 39.49 -62.19 6.73
C LEU A 873 40.01 -63.59 7.05
N GLU A 874 39.56 -64.17 8.16
CA GLU A 874 40.04 -65.43 8.71
C GLU A 874 38.84 -66.36 8.94
N GLU A 875 38.91 -67.59 8.43
CA GLU A 875 37.92 -68.64 8.69
C GLU A 875 38.59 -69.72 9.55
N ASN A 876 38.17 -69.82 10.81
CA ASN A 876 38.71 -70.80 11.76
C ASN A 876 37.61 -71.79 12.16
N GLU A 877 37.95 -73.07 12.29
CA GLU A 877 37.08 -74.05 12.93
C GLU A 877 37.28 -73.99 14.46
N VAL A 878 36.18 -73.90 15.20
CA VAL A 878 36.14 -73.57 16.62
C VAL A 878 35.15 -74.48 17.33
N ILE A 879 35.51 -74.95 18.52
CA ILE A 879 34.60 -75.61 19.48
C ILE A 879 34.11 -74.52 20.44
N SER A 880 32.82 -74.49 20.75
CA SER A 880 32.25 -73.51 21.69
C SER A 880 32.48 -73.93 23.15
N ASP A 881 32.34 -73.01 24.12
CA ASP A 881 32.35 -73.37 25.55
C ASP A 881 31.27 -74.43 25.87
N PHE A 882 30.14 -74.37 25.17
CA PHE A 882 29.07 -75.36 25.19
C PHE A 882 29.53 -76.72 24.64
N GLY A 883 30.24 -76.74 23.50
CA GLY A 883 30.84 -77.94 22.94
C GLY A 883 31.88 -78.57 23.86
N HIS A 884 32.82 -77.78 24.38
CA HIS A 884 33.81 -78.23 25.37
C HIS A 884 33.14 -78.89 26.59
N LEU A 885 32.14 -78.23 27.18
CA LEU A 885 31.37 -78.81 28.30
C LEU A 885 30.73 -80.16 27.95
N LEU A 886 30.18 -80.31 26.74
CA LEU A 886 29.51 -81.55 26.31
C LEU A 886 30.47 -82.66 25.89
N MET A 887 31.65 -82.33 25.37
CA MET A 887 32.62 -83.31 24.86
C MET A 887 33.58 -83.80 25.96
N GLU A 888 33.89 -82.99 26.97
CA GLU A 888 34.90 -83.31 27.98
C GLU A 888 34.35 -84.01 29.24
N ASN A 889 33.05 -83.83 29.53
CA ASN A 889 32.38 -84.40 30.71
C ASN A 889 31.77 -85.78 30.40
N ALA A 890 31.70 -86.64 31.41
CA ALA A 890 31.04 -87.94 31.31
C ALA A 890 29.55 -87.80 31.69
N TRP A 891 28.66 -87.76 30.68
CA TRP A 891 27.22 -87.52 30.86
C TRP A 891 26.32 -88.35 29.94
N LEU A 892 26.88 -89.11 28.99
CA LEU A 892 26.08 -90.00 28.14
C LEU A 892 26.01 -91.40 28.78
N PRO A 893 24.82 -91.89 29.15
CA PRO A 893 24.69 -93.24 29.68
C PRO A 893 24.87 -94.28 28.58
N ASN A 894 25.68 -95.32 28.83
CA ASN A 894 25.72 -96.52 27.99
C ASN A 894 24.47 -97.40 28.22
N SER A 895 24.41 -98.55 27.55
CA SER A 895 23.33 -99.53 27.67
C SER A 895 23.06 -100.03 29.10
N ASP A 896 24.07 -100.01 29.98
CA ASP A 896 23.97 -100.38 31.40
C ASP A 896 23.61 -99.20 32.32
N GLY A 897 23.56 -97.97 31.78
CA GLY A 897 23.32 -96.73 32.53
C GLY A 897 24.58 -96.05 33.08
N ASN A 898 25.78 -96.57 32.82
CA ASN A 898 27.04 -95.96 33.25
C ASN A 898 27.34 -94.70 32.43
N MET A 899 27.78 -93.62 33.07
CA MET A 899 28.03 -92.32 32.41
C MET A 899 29.42 -92.27 31.79
N HIS A 900 29.47 -91.97 30.48
CA HIS A 900 30.68 -91.90 29.67
C HIS A 900 30.81 -90.54 28.96
N LYS A 901 32.01 -90.25 28.48
CA LYS A 901 32.23 -89.15 27.53
C LYS A 901 31.75 -89.54 26.13
N PRO A 902 31.36 -88.60 25.26
CA PRO A 902 30.96 -88.95 23.90
C PRO A 902 32.03 -89.72 23.12
N SER A 903 33.30 -89.33 23.22
CA SER A 903 34.44 -90.00 22.57
C SER A 903 34.77 -91.39 23.12
N GLU A 904 34.14 -91.83 24.21
CA GLU A 904 34.29 -93.18 24.76
C GLU A 904 33.28 -94.17 24.16
N LEU A 905 32.16 -93.69 23.58
CA LEU A 905 31.06 -94.49 23.07
C LEU A 905 30.91 -94.41 21.54
N THR A 906 30.32 -95.46 20.95
CA THR A 906 29.65 -95.43 19.65
C THR A 906 28.14 -95.16 19.83
N LEU A 907 27.46 -94.74 18.77
CA LEU A 907 26.00 -94.53 18.79
C LEU A 907 25.19 -95.82 19.02
N LYS A 908 25.79 -97.01 18.87
CA LYS A 908 25.16 -98.32 19.11
C LYS A 908 25.19 -98.74 20.58
N GLU A 909 26.05 -98.14 21.40
CA GLU A 909 26.22 -98.48 22.83
C GLU A 909 25.39 -97.60 23.78
N LEU A 910 24.80 -96.53 23.26
CA LEU A 910 24.02 -95.52 24.00
C LEU A 910 22.76 -96.12 24.67
N HIS A 911 22.37 -95.61 25.84
CA HIS A 911 21.21 -96.12 26.57
C HIS A 911 19.91 -96.06 25.74
N LYS A 912 19.13 -97.16 25.78
CA LYS A 912 17.87 -97.42 25.04
C LYS A 912 16.77 -96.33 25.07
N GLU A 913 16.89 -95.32 25.92
CA GLU A 913 15.96 -94.19 25.99
C GLU A 913 16.34 -93.01 25.11
N PHE A 914 17.53 -93.04 24.50
CA PHE A 914 18.06 -92.01 23.63
C PHE A 914 17.86 -92.44 22.17
N VAL A 915 17.36 -91.53 21.33
CA VAL A 915 17.30 -91.75 19.87
C VAL A 915 18.70 -91.45 19.30
N PRO A 916 19.34 -92.41 18.59
CA PRO A 916 20.61 -92.17 17.93
C PRO A 916 20.50 -91.08 16.85
N ASP A 917 21.50 -90.21 16.77
CA ASP A 917 21.61 -89.14 15.79
C ASP A 917 23.07 -89.07 15.30
N GLU A 918 23.30 -89.51 14.06
CA GLU A 918 24.62 -89.54 13.41
C GLU A 918 25.25 -88.15 13.28
N ARG A 919 24.42 -87.12 13.03
CA ARG A 919 24.89 -85.73 12.94
C ARG A 919 25.36 -85.24 14.31
N LEU A 920 24.61 -85.55 15.37
CA LEU A 920 24.98 -85.20 16.73
C LEU A 920 26.19 -85.99 17.23
N GLY A 921 26.26 -87.30 16.97
CA GLY A 921 27.43 -88.13 17.31
C GLY A 921 28.71 -87.63 16.64
N SER A 922 28.63 -87.29 15.35
CA SER A 922 29.73 -86.66 14.59
C SER A 922 30.11 -85.29 15.16
N GLN A 923 29.15 -84.45 15.57
CA GLN A 923 29.42 -83.18 16.24
C GLN A 923 30.14 -83.38 17.58
N LEU A 924 29.63 -84.26 18.45
CA LEU A 924 30.21 -84.59 19.76
C LEU A 924 31.54 -85.37 19.69
N GLY A 925 31.94 -85.88 18.52
CA GLY A 925 33.17 -86.65 18.37
C GLY A 925 33.08 -88.07 18.96
N MET A 926 31.92 -88.71 18.82
CA MET A 926 31.73 -90.13 19.15
C MET A 926 32.54 -91.04 18.23
N LYS A 927 32.82 -92.27 18.67
CA LYS A 927 33.60 -93.25 17.89
C LYS A 927 32.87 -93.65 16.61
N LYS A 928 33.60 -93.61 15.47
CA LYS A 928 33.17 -94.21 14.20
C LYS A 928 33.25 -95.74 14.25
N GLY A 929 32.55 -96.41 13.33
CA GLY A 929 32.71 -97.85 13.09
C GLY A 929 33.78 -98.14 12.04
N ALA A 930 34.39 -99.33 12.10
CA ALA A 930 35.57 -99.69 11.30
C ALA A 930 35.41 -99.50 9.78
N ASP A 931 34.27 -99.84 9.19
CA ASP A 931 34.05 -99.69 7.74
C ASP A 931 33.99 -98.21 7.30
N ALA A 932 33.79 -97.26 8.22
CA ALA A 932 33.83 -95.82 7.94
C ALA A 932 35.24 -95.21 8.00
N GLU A 933 36.19 -95.83 8.74
CA GLU A 933 37.60 -95.43 8.71
C GLU A 933 38.23 -95.84 7.36
N LEU A 934 37.94 -97.06 6.89
CA LEU A 934 38.48 -97.60 5.64
C LEU A 934 38.06 -96.79 4.39
N ALA A 935 36.90 -96.13 4.43
CA ALA A 935 36.43 -95.23 3.36
C ALA A 935 37.15 -93.87 3.36
N GLU A 936 37.48 -93.31 4.52
CA GLU A 936 38.23 -92.05 4.60
C GLU A 936 39.72 -92.23 4.24
N GLU A 937 40.33 -93.37 4.58
CA GLU A 937 41.73 -93.65 4.20
C GLU A 937 41.91 -93.89 2.69
N THR A 938 40.94 -94.53 2.04
CA THR A 938 41.05 -94.93 0.62
C THR A 938 40.44 -93.91 -0.36
N GLY A 939 39.56 -93.03 0.12
CA GLY A 939 38.75 -92.14 -0.73
C GLY A 939 37.69 -92.86 -1.55
N ILE A 940 37.47 -94.16 -1.29
CA ILE A 940 36.46 -94.98 -1.96
C ILE A 940 35.16 -94.90 -1.14
N PRO A 941 33.99 -94.61 -1.76
CA PRO A 941 32.71 -94.60 -1.05
C PRO A 941 32.43 -95.94 -0.36
N VAL A 942 31.75 -95.93 0.80
CA VAL A 942 31.50 -97.14 1.60
C VAL A 942 30.76 -98.20 0.78
N GLU A 943 29.80 -97.78 -0.04
CA GLU A 943 29.03 -98.65 -0.94
C GLU A 943 29.92 -99.32 -2.00
N VAL A 944 30.97 -98.63 -2.45
CA VAL A 944 31.95 -99.15 -3.41
C VAL A 944 32.96 -100.06 -2.72
N ILE A 945 33.30 -99.83 -1.45
CA ILE A 945 34.08 -100.79 -0.64
C ILE A 945 33.29 -102.09 -0.44
N GLU A 946 31.98 -102.02 -0.14
CA GLU A 946 31.13 -103.21 -0.08
C GLU A 946 31.03 -103.94 -1.42
N LEU A 947 30.95 -103.22 -2.55
CA LEU A 947 30.95 -103.81 -3.90
C LEU A 947 32.28 -104.45 -4.31
N ILE A 948 33.42 -103.82 -4.01
CA ILE A 948 34.76 -104.40 -4.26
C ILE A 948 34.97 -105.67 -3.43
N ARG A 949 34.44 -105.70 -2.20
CA ARG A 949 34.43 -106.89 -1.32
C ARG A 949 33.55 -108.03 -1.87
N GLN A 950 32.68 -107.75 -2.85
CA GLN A 950 31.76 -108.71 -3.48
C GLN A 950 32.21 -109.18 -4.87
N ASN A 951 32.86 -108.34 -5.70
CA ASN A 951 33.23 -108.70 -7.08
C ASN A 951 34.70 -108.30 -7.43
N PRO A 952 35.71 -109.11 -7.09
CA PRO A 952 37.12 -108.72 -7.24
C PRO A 952 37.70 -108.81 -8.66
N GLU A 953 37.24 -109.75 -9.50
CA GLU A 953 37.93 -110.08 -10.76
C GLU A 953 37.65 -109.08 -11.90
N GLU A 954 36.39 -108.66 -12.08
CA GLU A 954 35.98 -107.74 -13.17
C GLU A 954 36.73 -106.39 -13.11
N CYS A 955 37.04 -105.90 -11.91
CA CYS A 955 37.82 -104.68 -11.72
C CYS A 955 39.25 -104.77 -12.28
N SER A 956 39.82 -105.98 -12.43
CA SER A 956 41.22 -106.16 -12.83
C SER A 956 41.49 -105.88 -14.32
N GLU A 957 40.52 -106.14 -15.20
CA GLU A 957 40.69 -105.88 -16.63
C GLU A 957 40.53 -104.40 -16.97
N PHE A 958 39.56 -103.72 -16.34
CA PHE A 958 39.29 -102.29 -16.55
C PHE A 958 40.52 -101.39 -16.33
N PHE A 959 41.36 -101.70 -15.33
CA PHE A 959 42.59 -100.92 -15.09
C PHE A 959 43.69 -101.12 -16.13
N LYS A 960 43.68 -102.21 -16.93
CA LYS A 960 44.69 -102.45 -17.98
C LYS A 960 44.47 -101.55 -19.19
N GLU A 961 43.22 -101.38 -19.64
CA GLU A 961 42.90 -100.51 -20.78
C GLU A 961 43.27 -99.05 -20.53
N LEU A 962 43.06 -98.56 -19.31
CA LEU A 962 43.37 -97.19 -18.90
C LEU A 962 44.86 -96.85 -18.94
N GLN A 963 45.75 -97.84 -18.77
CA GLN A 963 47.20 -97.62 -18.89
C GLN A 963 47.65 -97.51 -20.35
N ALA A 964 47.05 -98.28 -21.27
CA ALA A 964 47.45 -98.30 -22.68
C ALA A 964 47.26 -96.94 -23.38
N LYS A 965 46.15 -96.24 -23.10
CA LYS A 965 45.85 -94.93 -23.74
C LYS A 965 46.86 -93.83 -23.39
N LYS A 966 47.36 -93.78 -22.14
CA LYS A 966 48.26 -92.71 -21.67
C LYS A 966 49.67 -92.72 -22.27
N VAL A 967 50.09 -93.81 -22.92
CA VAL A 967 51.45 -93.95 -23.48
C VAL A 967 51.59 -93.32 -24.87
N LEU A 968 50.48 -93.16 -25.61
CA LEU A 968 50.50 -92.57 -26.97
C LEU A 968 50.59 -91.04 -26.94
N GLU A 969 49.87 -90.37 -26.04
CA GLU A 969 49.78 -88.90 -25.96
C GLU A 969 51.09 -88.20 -25.57
N GLN A 970 52.09 -88.95 -25.08
CA GLN A 970 53.36 -88.40 -24.60
C GLN A 970 54.47 -88.32 -25.66
N LYS A 971 54.22 -88.70 -26.93
CA LYS A 971 55.26 -88.81 -27.96
C LYS A 971 55.36 -87.68 -28.98
N GLU A 972 54.45 -86.70 -28.98
CA GLU A 972 54.34 -85.67 -30.04
C GLU A 972 54.72 -84.25 -29.60
N LYS A 973 55.51 -84.07 -28.52
CA LYS A 973 55.85 -82.72 -27.99
C LYS A 973 57.32 -82.55 -27.58
N GLU A 974 58.23 -82.51 -28.56
CA GLU A 974 59.62 -82.08 -28.36
C GLU A 974 60.16 -81.16 -29.50
N ILE A 975 60.43 -79.89 -29.14
CA ILE A 975 61.42 -78.95 -29.77
C ILE A 975 60.96 -78.34 -31.15
N PRO A 976 61.38 -77.12 -31.61
CA PRO A 976 61.03 -75.78 -31.06
C PRO A 976 60.75 -74.64 -32.11
N GLU A 977 60.49 -73.42 -31.60
CA GLU A 977 60.84 -72.05 -32.12
C GLU A 977 60.39 -71.51 -33.51
N GLN A 978 59.49 -70.49 -33.46
CA GLN A 978 59.55 -69.10 -34.01
C GLN A 978 60.07 -68.77 -35.44
N PRO A 979 59.77 -67.55 -35.99
CA PRO A 979 58.61 -66.64 -35.85
C PRO A 979 58.04 -66.24 -37.25
N ILE A 980 57.08 -65.28 -37.32
CA ILE A 980 56.90 -64.26 -38.40
C ILE A 980 55.60 -63.45 -38.16
N GLU A 981 55.57 -62.19 -38.63
CA GLU A 981 54.39 -61.31 -38.72
C GLU A 981 53.96 -61.18 -40.20
N ASP A 982 52.67 -61.27 -40.54
CA ASP A 982 51.90 -60.22 -41.26
C ASP A 982 50.53 -60.66 -41.86
N GLU A 983 49.65 -59.65 -41.94
CA GLU A 983 48.51 -59.44 -42.86
C GLU A 983 47.27 -60.39 -43.01
N ASN A 984 46.12 -59.69 -43.14
CA ASN A 984 44.91 -59.96 -43.95
C ASN A 984 43.80 -60.97 -43.54
N THR A 985 42.78 -60.38 -42.90
CA THR A 985 41.34 -60.40 -43.30
C THR A 985 40.45 -61.65 -43.18
N LEU A 986 39.18 -61.32 -42.90
CA LEU A 986 37.92 -61.98 -43.31
C LEU A 986 37.25 -62.98 -42.36
N TYR A 987 35.91 -62.99 -42.47
CA TYR A 987 34.91 -63.67 -41.65
C TYR A 987 34.86 -65.19 -41.90
N ASP A 988 34.35 -65.97 -40.93
CA ASP A 988 33.28 -66.94 -41.21
C ASP A 988 32.45 -67.31 -39.94
N GLU A 989 31.37 -68.08 -40.11
CA GLU A 989 30.32 -68.34 -39.11
C GLU A 989 30.22 -69.80 -38.59
N THR A 990 29.79 -69.95 -37.32
CA THR A 990 29.21 -71.20 -36.72
C THR A 990 30.15 -72.43 -36.63
N PRO A 991 29.75 -73.63 -36.10
CA PRO A 991 28.61 -74.48 -36.54
C PRO A 991 27.70 -75.01 -35.36
N VAL A 992 26.37 -75.20 -35.52
CA VAL A 992 25.62 -76.48 -35.83
C VAL A 992 25.49 -77.45 -34.63
N ASP A 993 24.39 -78.17 -34.35
CA ASP A 993 22.95 -78.16 -34.75
C ASP A 993 22.16 -78.96 -33.68
N THR A 994 20.85 -78.83 -33.48
CA THR A 994 19.72 -79.50 -34.20
C THR A 994 18.44 -79.19 -33.38
N SER A 995 17.18 -79.25 -33.82
CA SER A 995 16.45 -79.29 -35.11
C SER A 995 14.93 -79.31 -34.74
N SER A 996 13.92 -78.84 -35.47
CA SER A 996 13.77 -78.49 -36.90
C SER A 996 12.71 -77.38 -37.12
N ILE A 997 12.59 -76.95 -38.38
CA ILE A 997 11.55 -76.11 -39.02
C ILE A 997 10.76 -77.04 -40.02
N PRO A 998 9.57 -76.75 -40.64
CA PRO A 998 8.70 -75.55 -40.64
C PRO A 998 7.19 -75.80 -40.35
N SER A 999 6.36 -74.74 -40.31
CA SER A 999 5.32 -74.44 -41.34
C SER A 999 4.40 -73.27 -40.95
N GLU A 1000 3.80 -72.62 -41.94
CA GLU A 1000 3.09 -71.33 -41.81
C GLU A 1000 1.58 -71.43 -42.08
N SER A 1001 0.85 -70.44 -41.54
CA SER A 1001 -0.29 -69.74 -42.19
C SER A 1001 -1.70 -70.35 -42.23
N LEU A 1002 -2.66 -69.44 -42.46
CA LEU A 1002 -4.09 -69.62 -42.78
C LEU A 1002 -5.03 -70.12 -41.67
N THR A 1003 -6.29 -69.68 -41.56
CA THR A 1003 -6.91 -68.33 -41.41
C THR A 1003 -8.42 -68.55 -41.14
N ASP A 1004 -9.20 -67.47 -40.97
CA ASP A 1004 -10.66 -67.39 -41.25
C ASP A 1004 -11.62 -68.03 -40.18
N VAL A 1005 -12.45 -67.24 -39.45
CA VAL A 1005 -13.77 -66.63 -39.80
C VAL A 1005 -14.95 -67.58 -39.43
N ASP A 1006 -16.02 -67.18 -38.74
CA ASP A 1006 -16.42 -65.92 -38.08
C ASP A 1006 -17.58 -66.16 -37.07
N GLU A 1007 -18.00 -65.13 -36.32
CA GLU A 1007 -19.39 -64.64 -36.21
C GLU A 1007 -19.68 -63.77 -34.95
N LYS A 1008 -19.83 -62.45 -35.17
CA LYS A 1008 -20.88 -61.53 -34.64
C LYS A 1008 -21.11 -61.47 -33.11
N ASN A 1009 -20.99 -60.30 -32.45
CA ASN A 1009 -21.91 -59.16 -32.67
C ASN A 1009 -21.40 -57.78 -32.14
N SER A 1010 -21.78 -56.71 -32.86
CA SER A 1010 -22.09 -55.29 -32.49
C SER A 1010 -21.81 -54.72 -31.06
N SER A 1011 -21.47 -53.43 -30.83
CA SER A 1011 -21.15 -52.27 -31.72
C SER A 1011 -20.84 -50.95 -30.93
N SER A 1012 -19.96 -50.06 -31.45
CA SER A 1012 -19.92 -48.55 -31.30
C SER A 1012 -19.85 -47.88 -29.89
N THR A 1013 -19.19 -46.73 -29.60
CA THR A 1013 -18.37 -45.72 -30.35
C THR A 1013 -17.54 -44.83 -29.39
N ALA A 1014 -16.44 -44.22 -29.89
CA ALA A 1014 -15.80 -42.87 -29.66
C ALA A 1014 -16.20 -41.92 -28.46
N LYS A 1015 -15.44 -40.90 -28.00
CA LYS A 1015 -14.07 -40.33 -28.22
C LYS A 1015 -13.73 -39.24 -27.16
N ASP A 1016 -12.44 -38.88 -27.06
CA ASP A 1016 -11.77 -37.59 -26.68
C ASP A 1016 -12.25 -36.64 -25.53
N SER A 1017 -11.28 -36.24 -24.70
CA SER A 1017 -10.99 -34.93 -24.04
C SER A 1017 -12.08 -34.00 -23.41
N GLU A 1018 -11.88 -33.62 -22.13
CA GLU A 1018 -11.93 -32.21 -21.65
C GLU A 1018 -11.41 -32.01 -20.19
N THR A 1019 -11.39 -30.77 -19.69
CA THR A 1019 -10.98 -30.29 -18.34
C THR A 1019 -12.08 -29.34 -17.78
N PRO A 1020 -12.05 -28.72 -16.56
CA PRO A 1020 -11.21 -28.84 -15.35
C PRO A 1020 -12.07 -28.87 -14.03
N GLU A 1021 -11.57 -28.25 -12.93
CA GLU A 1021 -12.22 -27.85 -11.64
C GLU A 1021 -12.29 -28.87 -10.48
N GLY A 1022 -12.35 -28.40 -9.21
CA GLY A 1022 -12.62 -29.34 -8.08
C GLY A 1022 -12.45 -28.94 -6.60
N SER A 1023 -11.60 -27.96 -6.21
CA SER A 1023 -11.48 -27.40 -4.83
C SER A 1023 -10.95 -28.26 -3.64
N GLY A 1024 -10.37 -27.56 -2.65
CA GLY A 1024 -10.28 -27.95 -1.22
C GLY A 1024 -9.20 -28.97 -0.77
N HIS A 1025 -8.62 -28.94 0.43
CA HIS A 1025 -8.46 -27.95 1.51
C HIS A 1025 -7.66 -28.64 2.67
N THR A 1026 -6.98 -27.87 3.52
CA THR A 1026 -6.56 -28.20 4.93
C THR A 1026 -5.38 -29.16 5.27
N ASN A 1027 -4.40 -28.58 6.00
CA ASN A 1027 -3.89 -28.99 7.34
C ASN A 1027 -3.05 -30.29 7.55
N SER A 1028 -2.12 -30.39 8.53
CA SER A 1028 -1.43 -29.41 9.41
C SER A 1028 -0.28 -30.11 10.23
N VAL A 1029 0.07 -29.61 11.43
CA VAL A 1029 1.12 -30.08 12.40
C VAL A 1029 2.54 -29.59 12.07
N GLY A 1030 3.38 -29.07 12.98
CA GLY A 1030 3.37 -28.95 14.46
C GLY A 1030 4.61 -29.67 15.07
N ASN A 1031 5.31 -29.24 16.15
CA ASN A 1031 5.01 -28.34 17.27
C ASN A 1031 6.30 -27.73 17.91
N LYS A 1032 6.18 -26.50 18.44
CA LYS A 1032 6.54 -26.02 19.80
C LYS A 1032 7.68 -26.71 20.61
N SER A 1033 8.52 -25.91 21.29
CA SER A 1033 8.35 -25.54 22.73
C SER A 1033 9.52 -24.71 23.32
N THR A 1034 9.19 -23.75 24.20
CA THR A 1034 10.07 -23.04 25.17
C THR A 1034 9.70 -23.52 26.61
N PRO A 1035 10.14 -22.98 27.78
CA PRO A 1035 11.00 -21.82 28.15
C PRO A 1035 12.18 -22.30 29.07
N PRO A 1036 12.70 -21.70 30.19
CA PRO A 1036 12.44 -20.39 30.85
C PRO A 1036 13.61 -19.61 31.55
N THR A 1037 13.32 -18.34 31.88
CA THR A 1037 13.72 -17.57 33.10
C THR A 1037 15.18 -17.25 33.51
N SER A 1038 15.49 -15.94 33.46
CA SER A 1038 15.85 -15.05 34.61
C SER A 1038 17.26 -14.42 34.75
N SER A 1039 17.24 -13.21 35.36
CA SER A 1039 18.28 -12.57 36.21
C SER A 1039 19.33 -11.62 35.59
N ARG A 1040 19.49 -10.46 36.26
CA ARG A 1040 20.54 -9.41 36.11
C ARG A 1040 21.74 -9.70 37.04
N PRO A 1041 22.93 -9.09 36.82
CA PRO A 1041 23.32 -7.93 37.64
C PRO A 1041 23.94 -6.76 36.81
N SER A 1042 24.58 -5.79 37.47
CA SER A 1042 24.93 -4.43 36.99
C SER A 1042 26.35 -3.96 37.43
N VAL A 1043 26.60 -2.62 37.43
CA VAL A 1043 27.87 -1.88 37.75
C VAL A 1043 28.80 -1.74 36.51
N SER A 1044 29.47 -0.62 36.20
CA SER A 1044 29.79 0.63 36.96
C SER A 1044 29.50 1.97 36.22
N VAL A 1045 30.00 3.08 36.80
CA VAL A 1045 30.22 4.46 36.30
C VAL A 1045 31.49 5.00 37.06
N PRO A 1046 32.08 6.21 36.86
CA PRO A 1046 31.66 7.46 36.20
C PRO A 1046 32.56 7.78 34.95
N SER A 1047 32.96 9.00 34.52
CA SER A 1047 32.85 10.42 34.94
C SER A 1047 33.12 11.38 33.73
N SER A 1048 33.15 12.72 33.90
CA SER A 1048 31.99 13.62 34.04
C SER A 1048 32.40 15.08 34.31
N GLY A 1049 32.21 15.99 33.34
CA GLY A 1049 32.37 17.46 33.49
C GLY A 1049 33.26 18.11 32.42
N GLY A 1050 33.00 19.34 31.93
CA GLY A 1050 31.83 20.21 32.16
C GLY A 1050 32.13 21.69 31.82
N ASN A 1051 31.14 22.43 31.28
CA ASN A 1051 31.18 23.87 30.92
C ASN A 1051 32.21 24.25 29.81
N SER A 1052 32.13 25.37 29.09
CA SER A 1052 31.04 26.36 28.82
C SER A 1052 31.44 27.25 27.62
N GLN A 1053 30.48 27.98 27.04
CA GLN A 1053 30.57 29.26 26.29
C GLN A 1053 31.95 29.72 25.70
N GLY A 1054 31.98 30.08 24.41
CA GLY A 1054 33.09 30.85 23.82
C GLY A 1054 32.83 31.22 22.36
N GLU A 1055 32.97 32.52 22.04
CA GLU A 1055 32.69 33.09 20.71
C GLU A 1055 33.95 33.16 19.79
N THR A 1056 33.77 33.83 18.65
CA THR A 1056 34.77 34.61 17.89
C THR A 1056 35.96 33.91 17.17
N SER A 1057 35.71 33.73 15.87
CA SER A 1057 36.44 34.45 14.79
C SER A 1057 37.75 33.90 14.21
N HIS A 1058 37.88 34.14 12.90
CA HIS A 1058 39.11 34.26 12.10
C HIS A 1058 40.03 33.02 11.92
N ARG A 1059 40.91 32.96 10.91
CA ARG A 1059 40.91 33.45 9.51
C ARG A 1059 42.23 32.99 8.85
N GLU A 1060 42.18 32.37 7.66
CA GLU A 1060 43.33 32.13 6.75
C GLU A 1060 44.46 31.20 7.33
N THR A 1061 45.37 30.55 6.58
CA THR A 1061 45.49 30.27 5.13
C THR A 1061 46.37 29.04 4.81
N ARG A 1062 46.16 28.49 3.61
CA ARG A 1062 47.16 27.92 2.67
C ARG A 1062 47.92 26.59 2.92
N SER A 1063 47.74 25.73 1.91
CA SER A 1063 48.80 25.07 1.11
C SER A 1063 49.54 23.83 1.64
N GLY A 1064 49.26 22.70 0.98
CA GLY A 1064 50.14 21.54 0.87
C GLY A 1064 49.81 20.80 -0.44
N ASN A 1065 50.71 20.84 -1.43
CA ASN A 1065 50.46 20.32 -2.79
C ASN A 1065 50.81 18.81 -2.88
N GLY A 1066 50.06 18.05 -3.69
CA GLY A 1066 50.36 16.64 -3.96
C GLY A 1066 49.62 16.11 -5.20
N GLN A 1067 50.30 16.10 -6.35
CA GLN A 1067 49.77 15.51 -7.59
C GLN A 1067 50.30 14.08 -7.78
N HIS A 1068 49.42 13.12 -8.10
CA HIS A 1068 49.48 12.25 -9.29
C HIS A 1068 48.53 11.05 -9.16
N GLY A 1069 47.87 10.70 -10.27
CA GLY A 1069 46.91 9.59 -10.37
C GLY A 1069 45.85 9.94 -11.40
N LYS A 1070 45.70 9.14 -12.45
CA LYS A 1070 44.88 9.46 -13.63
C LYS A 1070 43.77 8.42 -13.84
N GLU A 1071 42.69 8.89 -14.46
CA GLU A 1071 41.70 8.12 -15.23
C GLU A 1071 40.89 7.05 -14.48
N GLY A 1072 39.62 7.38 -14.24
CA GLY A 1072 38.62 6.50 -13.63
C GLY A 1072 37.23 7.14 -13.57
N ASP A 1073 36.83 7.88 -14.61
CA ASP A 1073 35.59 8.66 -14.66
C ASP A 1073 34.35 7.75 -14.67
N ASN A 1074 33.96 7.29 -13.48
CA ASN A 1074 32.76 6.51 -13.25
C ASN A 1074 31.54 7.44 -13.26
N VAL A 1075 31.17 7.91 -14.45
CA VAL A 1075 30.04 8.85 -14.65
C VAL A 1075 28.74 8.17 -14.26
N TYR A 1076 28.28 8.44 -13.03
CA TYR A 1076 26.92 8.12 -12.60
C TYR A 1076 25.94 8.89 -13.49
N ALA A 1077 25.14 8.13 -14.26
CA ALA A 1077 24.10 8.70 -15.09
C ALA A 1077 22.93 9.14 -14.20
N LEU A 1078 22.84 10.46 -13.98
CA LEU A 1078 21.74 11.13 -13.29
C LEU A 1078 20.38 10.67 -13.84
N LEU A 1079 19.42 10.46 -12.93
CA LEU A 1079 18.01 10.25 -13.28
C LEU A 1079 17.43 11.51 -13.95
N PRO A 1080 16.32 11.41 -14.72
CA PRO A 1080 15.70 12.57 -15.37
C PRO A 1080 15.24 13.69 -14.44
N GLU A 1081 15.23 13.44 -13.13
CA GLU A 1081 14.81 14.35 -12.05
C GLU A 1081 16.00 15.00 -11.33
N GLU A 1082 17.24 14.58 -11.63
CA GLU A 1082 18.48 15.02 -10.97
C GLU A 1082 19.28 15.97 -11.86
N ILE A 1083 19.81 17.06 -11.27
CA ILE A 1083 20.53 18.13 -12.00
C ILE A 1083 22.03 17.97 -11.78
N SER A 1084 22.84 18.11 -12.85
CA SER A 1084 24.30 18.12 -12.76
C SER A 1084 24.81 19.31 -11.94
N GLU A 1085 25.75 19.06 -11.04
CA GLU A 1085 26.33 20.08 -10.16
C GLU A 1085 26.99 21.23 -10.93
N THR A 1086 26.71 22.46 -10.50
CA THR A 1086 27.48 23.65 -10.83
C THR A 1086 27.80 24.36 -9.52
N GLU A 1087 29.06 24.73 -9.32
CA GLU A 1087 29.60 25.21 -8.04
C GLU A 1087 28.76 26.32 -7.39
N GLY A 1088 28.58 26.25 -6.06
CA GLY A 1088 27.99 27.33 -5.26
C GLY A 1088 26.47 27.29 -5.06
N SER A 1089 25.90 26.13 -4.71
CA SER A 1089 24.52 26.04 -4.18
C SER A 1089 24.52 25.53 -2.73
N TYR A 1090 23.79 26.23 -1.85
CA TYR A 1090 23.57 25.80 -0.46
C TYR A 1090 22.35 24.86 -0.36
N GLU A 1091 22.39 23.92 0.58
CA GLU A 1091 21.27 23.02 0.88
C GLU A 1091 20.01 23.81 1.26
N GLY A 1092 18.85 23.43 0.71
CA GLY A 1092 17.56 24.11 0.94
C GLY A 1092 17.18 25.23 -0.05
N ALA A 1093 18.04 25.61 -0.98
CA ALA A 1093 17.73 26.63 -1.98
C ALA A 1093 16.66 26.18 -3.01
N ARG A 1094 15.46 26.81 -2.99
CA ARG A 1094 14.42 26.58 -4.01
C ARG A 1094 14.82 27.18 -5.36
N LYS A 1095 15.21 26.33 -6.32
CA LYS A 1095 15.18 26.65 -7.77
C LYS A 1095 13.85 26.20 -8.38
N GLN A 1096 13.29 27.01 -9.28
CA GLN A 1096 12.05 26.70 -10.00
C GLN A 1096 12.37 26.02 -11.33
N ILE A 1097 12.04 24.73 -11.46
CA ILE A 1097 12.27 23.96 -12.69
C ILE A 1097 11.04 24.11 -13.60
N SER A 1098 11.22 24.60 -14.82
CA SER A 1098 10.18 24.72 -15.84
C SER A 1098 9.92 23.39 -16.56
N VAL A 1099 9.33 22.42 -15.84
CA VAL A 1099 8.87 21.16 -16.45
C VAL A 1099 7.67 21.44 -17.35
N ASN A 1100 7.83 21.18 -18.66
CA ASN A 1100 6.77 21.40 -19.64
C ASN A 1100 5.57 20.47 -19.39
N THR A 1101 4.36 21.03 -19.42
CA THR A 1101 3.12 20.43 -18.87
C THR A 1101 2.59 19.19 -19.62
N TYR A 1102 3.31 18.68 -20.62
CA TYR A 1102 2.89 17.53 -21.43
C TYR A 1102 3.18 16.17 -20.78
N GLU A 1103 4.16 16.05 -19.88
CA GLU A 1103 4.58 14.78 -19.28
C GLU A 1103 3.74 14.33 -18.07
N ARG A 1104 2.40 14.43 -18.16
CA ARG A 1104 1.49 13.89 -17.11
C ARG A 1104 0.04 13.64 -17.54
N ASP A 1105 -0.21 13.22 -18.79
CA ASP A 1105 -1.56 12.74 -19.16
C ASP A 1105 -1.87 11.37 -18.50
N GLN A 1106 -2.46 11.43 -17.30
CA GLN A 1106 -2.97 10.27 -16.58
C GLN A 1106 -3.94 9.45 -17.43
N THR A 1107 -4.74 10.08 -18.32
CA THR A 1107 -5.66 9.39 -19.23
C THR A 1107 -4.91 8.50 -20.24
N ALA A 1108 -3.71 8.88 -20.65
CA ALA A 1108 -2.87 8.07 -21.53
C ALA A 1108 -2.20 6.93 -20.77
N ARG A 1109 -1.72 7.20 -19.54
CA ARG A 1109 -1.23 6.15 -18.62
C ARG A 1109 -2.30 5.09 -18.37
N ASP A 1110 -3.50 5.49 -17.96
CA ASP A 1110 -4.58 4.57 -17.59
C ASP A 1110 -5.04 3.72 -18.79
N LYS A 1111 -5.10 4.31 -20.00
CA LYS A 1111 -5.41 3.56 -21.24
C LYS A 1111 -4.31 2.58 -21.65
N CYS A 1112 -3.04 2.94 -21.44
CA CYS A 1112 -1.92 2.02 -21.66
C CYS A 1112 -2.01 0.82 -20.70
N LEU A 1113 -2.25 1.06 -19.40
CA LEU A 1113 -2.38 0.01 -18.39
C LEU A 1113 -3.66 -0.82 -18.54
N GLN A 1114 -4.76 -0.24 -19.00
CA GLN A 1114 -5.99 -0.97 -19.32
C GLN A 1114 -5.81 -1.94 -20.52
N HIS A 1115 -4.87 -1.65 -21.42
CA HIS A 1115 -4.62 -2.48 -22.61
C HIS A 1115 -3.47 -3.50 -22.41
N TYR A 1116 -2.39 -3.11 -21.74
CA TYR A 1116 -1.19 -3.95 -21.55
C TYR A 1116 -1.04 -4.55 -20.14
N GLY A 1117 -1.85 -4.13 -19.17
CA GLY A 1117 -1.75 -4.56 -17.78
C GLY A 1117 -0.55 -3.98 -17.02
N THR A 1118 -0.28 -4.56 -15.85
CA THR A 1118 0.77 -4.15 -14.90
C THR A 1118 2.09 -4.90 -15.08
N ARG A 1119 2.12 -5.97 -15.89
CA ARG A 1119 3.31 -6.78 -16.14
C ARG A 1119 4.31 -6.03 -17.04
N CYS A 1120 5.58 -6.01 -16.64
CA CYS A 1120 6.64 -5.28 -17.32
C CYS A 1120 6.91 -5.79 -18.74
N ALA A 1121 6.84 -4.94 -19.76
CA ALA A 1121 7.08 -5.27 -21.16
C ALA A 1121 8.53 -5.68 -21.49
N VAL A 1122 9.48 -5.44 -20.58
CA VAL A 1122 10.90 -5.85 -20.71
C VAL A 1122 11.15 -7.18 -20.00
N CYS A 1123 11.04 -7.24 -18.67
CA CYS A 1123 11.41 -8.42 -17.87
C CYS A 1123 10.27 -9.42 -17.63
N GLU A 1124 9.05 -9.10 -18.08
CA GLU A 1124 7.84 -9.93 -18.03
C GLU A 1124 7.40 -10.36 -16.63
N LYS A 1125 7.82 -9.61 -15.61
CA LYS A 1125 7.37 -9.74 -14.22
C LYS A 1125 6.31 -8.70 -13.87
N ASP A 1126 5.32 -9.11 -13.09
CA ASP A 1126 4.55 -8.19 -12.25
C ASP A 1126 5.34 -7.93 -10.95
N MET A 1127 5.18 -6.77 -10.31
CA MET A 1127 5.88 -6.46 -9.06
C MET A 1127 5.22 -7.14 -7.86
N SER A 1128 3.91 -7.39 -7.90
CA SER A 1128 3.19 -8.13 -6.86
C SER A 1128 3.65 -9.59 -6.72
N GLU A 1129 4.02 -10.22 -7.83
CA GLU A 1129 4.62 -11.57 -7.89
C GLU A 1129 6.02 -11.65 -7.22
N ILE A 1130 6.70 -10.51 -7.02
CA ILE A 1130 8.04 -10.45 -6.44
C ILE A 1130 8.01 -9.96 -5.00
N TYR A 1131 7.23 -8.92 -4.71
CA TYR A 1131 7.29 -8.17 -3.46
C TYR A 1131 6.05 -8.32 -2.56
N GLY A 1132 4.98 -8.96 -3.03
CA GLY A 1132 3.71 -9.08 -2.30
C GLY A 1132 2.63 -8.08 -2.77
N PRO A 1133 1.39 -8.18 -2.25
CA PRO A 1133 0.28 -7.30 -2.62
C PRO A 1133 0.56 -5.81 -2.38
N GLU A 1134 1.53 -5.48 -1.51
CA GLU A 1134 2.04 -4.12 -1.27
C GLU A 1134 2.62 -3.46 -2.54
N ALA A 1135 2.96 -4.24 -3.56
CA ALA A 1135 3.45 -3.77 -4.87
C ALA A 1135 2.44 -3.95 -6.02
N GLU A 1136 1.17 -4.24 -5.73
CA GLU A 1136 0.11 -4.31 -6.74
C GLU A 1136 -0.05 -2.96 -7.48
N GLY A 1137 -0.01 -2.99 -8.82
CA GLY A 1137 -0.06 -1.79 -9.65
C GLY A 1137 1.24 -0.97 -9.76
N LEU A 1138 2.34 -1.39 -9.12
CA LEU A 1138 3.61 -0.67 -9.13
C LEU A 1138 4.34 -0.80 -10.49
N ILE A 1139 3.99 0.07 -11.44
CA ILE A 1139 4.52 0.05 -12.81
C ILE A 1139 4.73 1.46 -13.37
N HIS A 1140 5.79 1.67 -14.16
CA HIS A 1140 6.01 2.91 -14.93
C HIS A 1140 5.48 2.73 -16.35
N VAL A 1141 5.29 3.83 -17.08
CA VAL A 1141 4.88 3.81 -18.49
C VAL A 1141 5.85 4.66 -19.30
N HIS A 1142 6.45 4.06 -20.32
CA HIS A 1142 7.57 4.61 -21.08
C HIS A 1142 7.17 4.94 -22.52
N HIS A 1143 7.75 6.01 -23.08
CA HIS A 1143 7.51 6.45 -24.46
C HIS A 1143 8.48 5.79 -25.46
N LEU A 1144 7.96 5.08 -26.45
CA LEU A 1144 8.75 4.40 -27.50
C LEU A 1144 9.41 5.35 -28.51
N LYS A 1145 9.06 6.65 -28.49
CA LYS A 1145 9.69 7.71 -29.30
C LYS A 1145 10.34 8.72 -28.35
N PRO A 1146 11.63 9.05 -28.51
CA PRO A 1146 12.28 10.09 -27.72
C PRO A 1146 11.60 11.45 -27.91
N LEU A 1147 11.15 12.08 -26.83
CA LEU A 1147 10.48 13.39 -26.88
C LEU A 1147 11.40 14.50 -27.42
N SER A 1148 12.72 14.32 -27.37
CA SER A 1148 13.72 15.21 -27.98
C SER A 1148 13.65 15.29 -29.53
N GLU A 1149 13.02 14.31 -30.18
CA GLU A 1149 12.81 14.29 -31.64
C GLU A 1149 11.47 14.96 -32.03
N ILE A 1150 10.60 15.23 -31.05
CA ILE A 1150 9.22 15.67 -31.23
C ILE A 1150 9.13 17.17 -30.90
N LYS A 1151 9.34 18.02 -31.90
CA LYS A 1151 9.58 19.47 -31.69
C LYS A 1151 8.33 20.36 -31.62
N GLU A 1152 7.16 19.85 -32.00
CA GLU A 1152 5.87 20.56 -31.90
C GLU A 1152 4.77 19.61 -31.38
N GLY A 1153 3.66 20.18 -30.89
CA GLY A 1153 2.69 19.52 -29.99
C GLY A 1153 2.16 18.16 -30.48
N TYR A 1154 2.61 17.08 -29.84
CA TYR A 1154 2.28 15.71 -30.21
C TYR A 1154 1.15 15.12 -29.38
N ARG A 1155 0.18 14.49 -30.05
CA ARG A 1155 -0.91 13.75 -29.41
C ARG A 1155 -0.52 12.29 -29.21
N VAL A 1156 -0.02 11.97 -28.02
CA VAL A 1156 0.37 10.61 -27.61
C VAL A 1156 -0.76 9.62 -27.87
N ASN A 1157 -0.45 8.51 -28.55
CA ASN A 1157 -1.34 7.36 -28.70
C ASN A 1157 -1.02 6.34 -27.58
N PRO A 1158 -1.93 6.09 -26.62
CA PRO A 1158 -1.67 5.22 -25.47
C PRO A 1158 -1.35 3.76 -25.78
N ILE A 1159 -1.62 3.30 -27.00
CA ILE A 1159 -1.38 1.91 -27.44
C ILE A 1159 -0.17 1.87 -28.40
N ALA A 1160 -0.03 2.84 -29.30
CA ALA A 1160 1.09 2.84 -30.25
C ALA A 1160 2.42 3.35 -29.64
N ASP A 1161 2.37 4.34 -28.73
CA ASP A 1161 3.57 5.06 -28.28
C ASP A 1161 4.04 4.69 -26.87
N LEU A 1162 3.22 3.98 -26.08
CA LEU A 1162 3.48 3.74 -24.65
C LEU A 1162 3.62 2.24 -24.32
N ARG A 1163 4.49 1.89 -23.36
CA ARG A 1163 4.58 0.53 -22.79
C ARG A 1163 4.73 0.53 -21.27
N PRO A 1164 4.11 -0.42 -20.53
CA PRO A 1164 4.38 -0.62 -19.11
C PRO A 1164 5.77 -1.21 -18.89
N VAL A 1165 6.56 -0.66 -17.98
CA VAL A 1165 7.88 -1.18 -17.59
C VAL A 1165 8.11 -0.98 -16.09
N CYS A 1166 8.78 -1.91 -15.42
CA CYS A 1166 9.09 -1.75 -13.99
C CYS A 1166 10.19 -0.68 -13.78
N PRO A 1167 10.28 -0.06 -12.58
CA PRO A 1167 11.23 1.01 -12.31
C PRO A 1167 12.68 0.66 -12.70
N ASN A 1168 13.11 -0.57 -12.41
CA ASN A 1168 14.46 -1.06 -12.73
C ASN A 1168 14.70 -1.13 -14.25
N CYS A 1169 13.73 -1.64 -15.03
CA CYS A 1169 13.84 -1.68 -16.48
C CYS A 1169 13.77 -0.28 -17.10
N HIS A 1170 12.97 0.62 -16.53
CA HIS A 1170 12.89 2.02 -16.94
C HIS A 1170 14.24 2.74 -16.77
N ALA A 1171 14.88 2.57 -15.61
CA ALA A 1171 16.21 3.12 -15.35
C ALA A 1171 17.28 2.56 -16.29
N VAL A 1172 17.23 1.25 -16.61
CA VAL A 1172 18.17 0.63 -17.57
C VAL A 1172 17.97 1.18 -18.99
N ILE A 1173 16.74 1.35 -19.46
CA ILE A 1173 16.43 1.97 -20.76
C ILE A 1173 17.08 3.35 -20.89
N HIS A 1174 16.86 4.22 -19.89
CA HIS A 1174 17.37 5.59 -19.87
C HIS A 1174 18.89 5.70 -19.59
N ARG A 1175 19.58 4.60 -19.25
CA ARG A 1175 21.03 4.57 -19.01
C ARG A 1175 21.86 4.62 -20.30
N GLY A 1176 21.26 4.32 -21.46
CA GLY A 1176 21.92 4.42 -22.76
C GLY A 1176 22.07 5.87 -23.24
N ARG A 1177 23.12 6.15 -24.03
CA ARG A 1177 23.25 7.38 -24.84
C ARG A 1177 23.64 7.00 -26.28
N PRO A 1178 22.72 6.96 -27.26
CA PRO A 1178 21.26 7.15 -27.12
C PRO A 1178 20.60 6.08 -26.24
N VAL A 1179 19.37 6.35 -25.76
CA VAL A 1179 18.60 5.44 -24.89
C VAL A 1179 18.37 4.09 -25.55
N TYR A 1180 18.40 3.01 -24.76
CA TYR A 1180 18.22 1.65 -25.28
C TYR A 1180 16.75 1.37 -25.62
N LYS A 1181 16.53 0.62 -26.68
CA LYS A 1181 15.20 0.10 -27.04
C LYS A 1181 14.79 -1.04 -26.09
N ILE A 1182 13.49 -1.26 -25.95
CA ILE A 1182 12.93 -2.33 -25.10
C ILE A 1182 13.49 -3.71 -25.52
N GLU A 1183 13.66 -3.91 -26.82
CA GLU A 1183 14.18 -5.12 -27.46
C GLU A 1183 15.67 -5.35 -27.14
N GLU A 1184 16.46 -4.28 -27.03
CA GLU A 1184 17.88 -4.35 -26.66
C GLU A 1184 18.03 -4.74 -25.18
N VAL A 1185 17.21 -4.14 -24.30
CA VAL A 1185 17.20 -4.50 -22.88
C VAL A 1185 16.65 -5.91 -22.63
N LYS A 1186 15.72 -6.41 -23.46
CA LYS A 1186 15.36 -7.84 -23.48
C LYS A 1186 16.57 -8.71 -23.83
N GLY A 1187 17.29 -8.39 -24.90
CA GLY A 1187 18.49 -9.11 -25.32
C GLY A 1187 19.58 -9.18 -24.23
N PHE A 1188 19.71 -8.15 -23.40
CA PHE A 1188 20.59 -8.17 -22.23
C PHE A 1188 20.14 -9.21 -21.17
N LEU A 1189 18.83 -9.32 -20.91
CA LEU A 1189 18.27 -10.30 -19.97
C LEU A 1189 18.29 -11.73 -20.52
N GLU A 1190 18.17 -11.90 -21.84
CA GLU A 1190 18.19 -13.22 -22.49
C GLU A 1190 19.58 -13.84 -22.47
N LYS A 1191 20.66 -13.07 -22.71
CA LYS A 1191 22.03 -13.55 -22.56
C LYS A 1191 22.32 -14.05 -21.14
N VAL A 1192 21.96 -13.25 -20.13
CA VAL A 1192 22.12 -13.62 -18.71
C VAL A 1192 21.27 -14.85 -18.30
N ARG A 1193 20.30 -15.26 -19.11
CA ARG A 1193 19.53 -16.52 -18.95
C ARG A 1193 20.05 -17.70 -19.80
N GLN A 1194 21.04 -17.48 -20.66
CA GLN A 1194 21.71 -18.51 -21.48
C GLN A 1194 23.11 -18.82 -20.95
N ASP A 1195 23.77 -17.84 -20.31
CA ASP A 1195 25.11 -17.93 -19.72
C ASP A 1195 25.10 -18.38 -18.23
N GLY A 1196 23.99 -18.93 -17.70
CA GLY A 1196 23.78 -19.19 -16.26
C GLY A 1196 22.97 -20.43 -15.92
#